data_AF-A0AA95FJG2-F1
#
_entry.id   AF-A0AA95FJG2-F1
#
_cell.length_a   1.000
_cell.length_b   1.000
_cell.length_c   1.000
_cell.angle_alpha   90.00
_cell.angle_beta   90.00
_cell.angle_gamma   90.00
#
_symmetry.space_group_name_H-M   'P 1'
#
loop_
_entity.id
_entity.type
_entity.pdbx_description
1 polymer ?
#
loop_
_entity_poly.entity_id
_entity_poly.type
_entity_poly.pdbx_seq_one_letter_code
_entity_poly.pdbx_strand_id
1 'polypeptide(L)'
;MNMYQDYIQEIAERKNQGLHPKPIDSSELLSEIIAQIKDTANEYRADSLNFFIYNTLPGTTSAAGVKAQFLKEIILGESVVEEISPAFAFELLSHMKGGKSIEVLLDLALGNDAAIAQEAAKVLKTQVFLYDADTHRLKEAYESGNEIAKEILESYAQAEFFTKLPEVAEEIKVVTFIAGEGDISTDLLSPGNQAHSRSDRELHGKCMITPQAQEEIKALQAKHPDASVMLIAEKGTMGVGSSRMSGVNNVALWTGKQASPYVPFVNIAPIVGGTNGISPIFLTTVDVTGGIGIDLQNWVKKYDANGELVRNEKGEPVLEEAYSVATGTVLTINTKTKKLYNGDKELKDISKSFTPQKLEFIKAGGSYAIVFGKKIQTFAAKTLGIIPPTVFAPSKEISIEGQGLTAVEKIFNRNAVGVTPGKVLHAGSDVRVEVNIVGSQDTTGLMTAQELESMAATVISPIVDGAYQSGCHTASVWDKKAQTNIPKLMKFMNDFGVITARDPKGEYHSMTDVIHKVLNDITVDEWAIIIGGDSHTRMSKGVAFGADSGTVALALATGEASMPIPESVKVTFKGEMKEHMDFRDVVHATQAQMLKQFDGENVFQGRIIEVHIGTLPADQAFTFTDWTAEMKAKASICISEDDTLIQSLEIAKSRIQIMIDKGMDNHNQVLKGLIEKADKRIAEIRSGEKPALTPDANAKYYAEVVVDLDAIVEPMIADPDVNNEDVSKRYTHDTIRDLTYYGGEKKVDLGFVGSCMVHKGDLKIVSQMLRNLEKQNGKVEFQAPLVVAAPTYNIIDELKAEGDWELLEKYSGFEFNDAAPKGEARTQYENMMYLERPGCNLCMGNQEKAEKGDTVLATSTRLFQGRVVEDSERKKGESLLASTPVVVLSAVMGRIPSIDEYKTAVEGIDLTTFVPPIKELVAVGH
;
A
#
# COMPACT_ATOMS: atom_id res chain seq x y z
N MET A 1 -12.42 -27.96 -26.35
CA MET A 1 -13.35 -26.90 -25.92
C MET A 1 -13.14 -25.73 -26.85
N ASN A 2 -14.19 -25.04 -27.26
CA ASN A 2 -14.09 -23.86 -28.11
C ASN A 2 -14.00 -22.64 -27.16
N MET A 3 -12.82 -22.02 -27.05
CA MET A 3 -12.56 -20.98 -26.04
C MET A 3 -13.38 -19.73 -26.34
N TYR A 4 -13.61 -19.45 -27.62
CA TYR A 4 -14.49 -18.35 -28.03
C TYR A 4 -15.93 -18.56 -27.54
N GLN A 5 -16.49 -19.77 -27.65
CA GLN A 5 -17.85 -20.07 -27.18
C GLN A 5 -17.94 -19.98 -25.64
N ASP A 6 -16.91 -20.43 -24.92
CA ASP A 6 -16.82 -20.25 -23.47
C ASP A 6 -16.79 -18.75 -23.10
N TYR A 7 -16.09 -17.94 -23.88
CA TYR A 7 -16.04 -16.48 -23.72
C TYR A 7 -17.39 -15.80 -24.03
N ILE A 8 -18.10 -16.22 -25.08
CA ILE A 8 -19.47 -15.73 -25.38
C ILE A 8 -20.45 -16.08 -24.25
N GLN A 9 -20.32 -17.28 -23.68
CA GLN A 9 -21.10 -17.69 -22.51
C GLN A 9 -20.77 -16.81 -21.30
N GLU A 10 -19.49 -16.53 -21.02
CA GLU A 10 -19.09 -15.61 -19.96
C GLU A 10 -19.67 -14.20 -20.18
N ILE A 11 -19.68 -13.69 -21.42
CA ILE A 11 -20.28 -12.41 -21.75
C ILE A 11 -21.77 -12.40 -21.42
N ALA A 12 -22.51 -13.46 -21.76
CA ALA A 12 -23.93 -13.56 -21.45
C ALA A 12 -24.17 -13.56 -19.92
N GLU A 13 -23.34 -14.26 -19.16
CA GLU A 13 -23.41 -14.31 -17.69
C GLU A 13 -23.08 -12.95 -17.05
N ARG A 14 -22.06 -12.25 -17.57
CA ARG A 14 -21.68 -10.91 -17.12
C ARG A 14 -22.75 -9.87 -17.44
N LYS A 15 -23.39 -9.96 -18.61
CA LYS A 15 -24.49 -9.08 -19.01
C LYS A 15 -25.67 -9.16 -18.04
N ASN A 16 -25.96 -10.33 -17.47
CA ASN A 16 -27.01 -10.49 -16.44
C ASN A 16 -26.69 -9.73 -15.14
N GLN A 17 -25.41 -9.44 -14.90
CA GLN A 17 -24.95 -8.61 -13.79
C GLN A 17 -24.83 -7.13 -14.18
N GLY A 18 -25.09 -6.76 -15.45
CA GLY A 18 -24.86 -5.43 -16.00
C GLY A 18 -23.37 -5.10 -16.12
N LEU A 19 -22.55 -6.07 -16.55
CA LEU A 19 -21.12 -5.92 -16.81
C LEU A 19 -20.82 -6.11 -18.31
N HIS A 20 -19.75 -5.48 -18.77
CA HIS A 20 -19.19 -5.66 -20.11
C HIS A 20 -18.34 -6.95 -20.18
N PRO A 21 -17.94 -7.40 -21.38
CA PRO A 21 -16.98 -8.50 -21.53
C PRO A 21 -15.71 -8.27 -20.71
N LYS A 22 -15.17 -9.33 -20.09
CA LYS A 22 -13.85 -9.20 -19.46
C LYS A 22 -12.80 -8.89 -20.52
N PRO A 23 -11.80 -8.04 -20.22
CA PRO A 23 -10.68 -7.82 -21.11
C PRO A 23 -9.92 -9.12 -21.38
N ILE A 24 -9.50 -9.32 -22.63
CA ILE A 24 -8.77 -10.51 -23.07
C ILE A 24 -7.29 -10.35 -22.71
N ASP A 25 -6.77 -11.27 -21.90
CA ASP A 25 -5.38 -11.32 -21.42
C ASP A 25 -4.59 -12.55 -21.92
N SER A 26 -5.29 -13.60 -22.40
CA SER A 26 -4.66 -14.85 -22.89
C SER A 26 -4.42 -14.87 -24.40
N SER A 27 -3.25 -15.34 -24.82
CA SER A 27 -2.90 -15.60 -26.22
C SER A 27 -3.81 -16.61 -26.90
N GLU A 28 -4.31 -17.60 -26.17
CA GLU A 28 -5.06 -18.73 -26.70
C GLU A 28 -6.42 -18.27 -27.25
N LEU A 29 -7.20 -17.56 -26.43
CA LEU A 29 -8.47 -16.96 -26.86
C LEU A 29 -8.25 -15.93 -27.98
N LEU A 30 -7.22 -15.09 -27.87
CA LEU A 30 -7.00 -14.06 -28.88
C LEU A 30 -6.55 -14.65 -30.23
N SER A 31 -5.82 -15.76 -30.23
CA SER A 31 -5.44 -16.46 -31.46
C SER A 31 -6.66 -17.04 -32.18
N GLU A 32 -7.64 -17.56 -31.43
CA GLU A 32 -8.92 -18.01 -32.00
C GLU A 32 -9.71 -16.83 -32.60
N ILE A 33 -9.76 -15.70 -31.90
CA ILE A 33 -10.37 -14.45 -32.40
C ILE A 33 -9.69 -13.98 -33.69
N ILE A 34 -8.35 -13.97 -33.74
CA ILE A 34 -7.60 -13.59 -34.95
C ILE A 34 -7.89 -14.53 -36.11
N ALA A 35 -8.01 -15.84 -35.87
CA ALA A 35 -8.38 -16.81 -36.90
C ALA A 35 -9.78 -16.52 -37.48
N GLN A 36 -10.75 -16.16 -36.63
CA GLN A 36 -12.09 -15.74 -37.07
C GLN A 36 -12.08 -14.41 -37.83
N ILE A 37 -11.20 -13.47 -37.48
CA ILE A 37 -11.03 -12.21 -38.22
C ILE A 37 -10.51 -12.47 -39.65
N LYS A 38 -9.56 -13.41 -39.79
CA LYS A 38 -8.98 -13.81 -41.09
C LYS A 38 -9.99 -14.56 -41.97
N ASP A 39 -10.96 -15.26 -41.38
CA ASP A 39 -12.07 -15.89 -42.11
C ASP A 39 -13.20 -14.89 -42.38
N THR A 40 -13.20 -14.29 -43.57
CA THR A 40 -14.19 -13.26 -43.96
C THR A 40 -15.63 -13.75 -44.01
N ALA A 41 -15.86 -15.07 -44.03
CA ALA A 41 -17.20 -15.67 -44.01
C ALA A 41 -17.66 -16.07 -42.59
N ASN A 42 -16.83 -15.85 -41.57
CA ASN A 42 -17.15 -16.24 -40.20
C ASN A 42 -18.30 -15.40 -39.62
N GLU A 43 -19.31 -16.06 -39.07
CA GLU A 43 -20.50 -15.39 -38.49
C GLU A 43 -20.17 -14.48 -37.31
N TYR A 44 -19.08 -14.76 -36.59
CA TYR A 44 -18.64 -14.01 -35.40
C TYR A 44 -17.61 -12.92 -35.71
N ARG A 45 -17.24 -12.73 -36.99
CA ARG A 45 -16.13 -11.85 -37.39
C ARG A 45 -16.27 -10.41 -36.87
N ALA A 46 -17.48 -9.86 -36.89
CA ALA A 46 -17.74 -8.49 -36.44
C ALA A 46 -17.48 -8.30 -34.93
N ASP A 47 -17.95 -9.24 -34.11
CA ASP A 47 -17.70 -9.21 -32.66
C ASP A 47 -16.22 -9.46 -32.37
N SER A 48 -15.58 -10.38 -33.09
CA SER A 48 -14.15 -10.67 -32.98
C SER A 48 -13.27 -9.48 -33.32
N LEU A 49 -13.61 -8.71 -34.36
CA LEU A 49 -12.97 -7.42 -34.64
C LEU A 49 -13.14 -6.43 -33.49
N ASN A 50 -14.34 -6.32 -32.92
CA ASN A 50 -14.58 -5.44 -31.78
C ASN A 50 -13.73 -5.83 -30.57
N PHE A 51 -13.68 -7.12 -30.23
CA PHE A 51 -12.89 -7.63 -29.10
C PHE A 51 -11.39 -7.42 -29.31
N PHE A 52 -10.89 -7.67 -30.52
CA PHE A 52 -9.48 -7.43 -30.86
C PHE A 52 -9.11 -5.95 -30.73
N ILE A 53 -9.95 -5.04 -31.24
CA ILE A 53 -9.66 -3.60 -31.25
C ILE A 53 -9.79 -2.99 -29.85
N TYR A 54 -10.92 -3.23 -29.17
CA TYR A 54 -11.33 -2.47 -27.98
C TYR A 54 -11.27 -3.22 -26.66
N ASN A 55 -11.11 -4.55 -26.67
CA ASN A 55 -11.24 -5.38 -25.47
C ASN A 55 -10.04 -6.32 -25.21
N THR A 56 -8.89 -6.03 -25.81
CA THR A 56 -7.64 -6.78 -25.58
C THR A 56 -6.69 -5.95 -24.73
N LEU A 57 -6.17 -6.52 -23.65
CA LEU A 57 -5.24 -5.81 -22.77
C LEU A 57 -3.87 -5.58 -23.44
N PRO A 58 -3.27 -4.40 -23.24
CA PRO A 58 -1.91 -4.10 -23.71
C PRO A 58 -0.84 -4.64 -22.74
N GLY A 59 0.41 -4.18 -22.86
CA GLY A 59 1.48 -4.49 -21.91
C GLY A 59 2.19 -5.82 -22.18
N THR A 60 2.45 -6.60 -21.13
CA THR A 60 3.16 -7.90 -21.19
C THR A 60 2.25 -9.12 -21.12
N THR A 61 0.93 -8.94 -21.22
CA THR A 61 0.00 -10.08 -21.31
C THR A 61 0.30 -10.93 -22.54
N SER A 62 -0.02 -12.24 -22.49
CA SER A 62 0.22 -13.11 -23.66
C SER A 62 -0.68 -12.73 -24.84
N ALA A 63 -1.88 -12.20 -24.58
CA ALA A 63 -2.74 -11.57 -25.59
C ALA A 63 -2.05 -10.37 -26.27
N ALA A 64 -1.42 -9.47 -25.52
CA ALA A 64 -0.69 -8.34 -26.10
C ALA A 64 0.39 -8.79 -27.09
N GLY A 65 1.08 -9.91 -26.80
CA GLY A 65 2.07 -10.48 -27.71
C GLY A 65 1.51 -10.87 -29.08
N VAL A 66 0.42 -11.65 -29.10
CA VAL A 66 -0.18 -12.07 -30.38
C VAL A 66 -0.90 -10.92 -31.09
N LYS A 67 -1.45 -9.94 -30.35
CA LYS A 67 -1.99 -8.69 -30.92
C LYS A 67 -0.91 -7.91 -31.66
N ALA A 68 0.22 -7.64 -31.01
CA ALA A 68 1.32 -6.86 -31.59
C ALA A 68 1.84 -7.54 -32.87
N GLN A 69 2.01 -8.87 -32.84
CA GLN A 69 2.48 -9.61 -34.01
C GLN A 69 1.48 -9.58 -35.16
N PHE A 70 0.18 -9.72 -34.90
CA PHE A 70 -0.82 -9.64 -35.97
C PHE A 70 -0.92 -8.23 -36.57
N LEU A 71 -0.77 -7.17 -35.75
CA LEU A 71 -0.68 -5.80 -36.25
C LEU A 71 0.57 -5.60 -37.13
N LYS A 72 1.70 -6.24 -36.79
CA LYS A 72 2.91 -6.25 -37.62
C LYS A 72 2.65 -6.90 -38.99
N GLU A 73 1.97 -8.05 -39.03
CA GLU A 73 1.58 -8.72 -40.28
C GLU A 73 0.75 -7.79 -41.18
N ILE A 74 -0.19 -7.03 -40.59
CA ILE A 74 -1.03 -6.07 -41.32
C ILE A 74 -0.19 -4.92 -41.89
N ILE A 75 0.75 -4.38 -41.09
CA ILE A 75 1.64 -3.29 -41.53
C ILE A 75 2.55 -3.73 -42.67
N LEU A 76 3.08 -4.96 -42.63
CA LEU A 76 3.93 -5.53 -43.66
C LEU A 76 3.15 -6.03 -44.89
N GLY A 77 1.82 -6.02 -44.84
CA GLY A 77 0.95 -6.52 -45.92
C GLY A 77 0.92 -8.05 -46.03
N GLU A 78 1.40 -8.77 -45.02
CA GLU A 78 1.37 -10.24 -44.92
C GLU A 78 -0.05 -10.74 -44.62
N SER A 79 -0.84 -9.93 -43.90
CA SER A 79 -2.27 -10.13 -43.65
C SER A 79 -3.05 -8.88 -44.06
N VAL A 80 -4.25 -9.04 -44.63
CA VAL A 80 -5.13 -7.93 -45.01
C VAL A 80 -6.45 -8.05 -44.27
N VAL A 81 -6.80 -7.01 -43.52
CA VAL A 81 -8.08 -6.87 -42.80
C VAL A 81 -8.70 -5.54 -43.23
N GLU A 82 -9.86 -5.58 -43.89
CA GLU A 82 -10.51 -4.40 -44.48
C GLU A 82 -10.72 -3.26 -43.46
N GLU A 83 -11.05 -3.62 -42.22
CA GLU A 83 -11.34 -2.70 -41.12
C GLU A 83 -10.08 -2.16 -40.43
N ILE A 84 -8.90 -2.76 -40.67
CA ILE A 84 -7.64 -2.38 -40.04
C ILE A 84 -6.60 -2.05 -41.11
N SER A 85 -6.56 -0.77 -41.49
CA SER A 85 -5.51 -0.24 -42.36
C SER A 85 -4.14 -0.26 -41.66
N PRO A 86 -3.01 -0.25 -42.40
CA PRO A 86 -1.68 -0.12 -41.80
C PRO A 86 -1.54 1.10 -40.87
N ALA A 87 -2.15 2.24 -41.24
CA ALA A 87 -2.15 3.44 -40.40
C ALA A 87 -2.90 3.21 -39.07
N PHE A 88 -4.05 2.53 -39.13
CA PHE A 88 -4.80 2.18 -37.93
C PHE A 88 -4.07 1.11 -37.09
N ALA A 89 -3.34 0.19 -37.72
CA ALA A 89 -2.50 -0.77 -37.00
C ALA A 89 -1.36 -0.07 -36.22
N PHE A 90 -0.72 0.96 -36.80
CA PHE A 90 0.22 1.80 -36.07
C PHE A 90 -0.43 2.55 -34.90
N GLU A 91 -1.65 3.07 -35.09
CA GLU A 91 -2.42 3.68 -34.00
C GLU A 91 -2.66 2.67 -32.87
N LEU A 92 -3.14 1.46 -33.18
CA LEU A 92 -3.35 0.42 -32.18
C LEU A 92 -2.06 0.03 -31.44
N LEU A 93 -0.93 -0.10 -32.14
CA LEU A 93 0.37 -0.32 -31.51
C LEU A 93 0.76 0.83 -30.56
N SER A 94 0.48 2.08 -30.92
CA SER A 94 0.79 3.25 -30.09
C SER A 94 0.04 3.28 -28.75
N HIS A 95 -1.14 2.65 -28.70
CA HIS A 95 -1.97 2.53 -27.51
C HIS A 95 -1.63 1.30 -26.67
N MET A 96 -0.73 0.43 -27.14
CA MET A 96 -0.22 -0.71 -26.37
C MET A 96 0.93 -0.33 -25.41
N LYS A 97 1.48 0.89 -25.56
CA LYS A 97 2.40 1.61 -24.66
C LYS A 97 3.78 0.98 -24.37
N GLY A 98 3.92 -0.34 -24.41
CA GLY A 98 5.13 -1.03 -23.96
C GLY A 98 5.21 -2.50 -24.41
N GLY A 99 6.31 -3.15 -24.05
CA GLY A 99 6.47 -4.61 -24.16
C GLY A 99 6.55 -5.07 -25.60
N LYS A 100 5.73 -6.05 -25.97
CA LYS A 100 5.76 -6.63 -27.33
C LYS A 100 5.44 -5.63 -28.44
N SER A 101 4.72 -4.55 -28.14
CA SER A 101 4.52 -3.46 -29.10
C SER A 101 5.81 -2.71 -29.41
N ILE A 102 6.70 -2.50 -28.43
CA ILE A 102 8.00 -1.86 -28.62
C ILE A 102 8.93 -2.75 -29.43
N GLU A 103 8.94 -4.05 -29.16
CA GLU A 103 9.69 -5.02 -29.95
C GLU A 103 9.30 -4.94 -31.44
N VAL A 104 8.00 -4.99 -31.74
CA VAL A 104 7.46 -4.84 -33.10
C VAL A 104 7.81 -3.49 -33.71
N LEU A 105 7.64 -2.40 -32.97
CA LEU A 105 7.94 -1.07 -33.46
C LEU A 105 9.43 -0.88 -33.76
N LEU A 106 10.33 -1.44 -32.95
CA LEU A 106 11.77 -1.44 -33.20
C LEU A 106 12.12 -2.29 -34.42
N ASP A 107 11.50 -3.45 -34.60
CA ASP A 107 11.70 -4.27 -35.80
C ASP A 107 11.33 -3.51 -37.08
N LEU A 108 10.23 -2.77 -37.04
CA LEU A 108 9.74 -1.97 -38.16
C LEU A 108 10.61 -0.73 -38.38
N ALA A 109 10.96 0.00 -37.32
CA ALA A 109 11.75 1.24 -37.38
C ALA A 109 13.19 1.01 -37.83
N LEU A 110 13.77 -0.15 -37.49
CA LEU A 110 15.13 -0.55 -37.88
C LEU A 110 15.14 -1.42 -39.14
N GLY A 111 13.98 -1.62 -39.77
CA GLY A 111 13.82 -2.41 -40.99
C GLY A 111 14.29 -1.69 -42.27
N ASN A 112 14.13 -2.38 -43.41
CA ASN A 112 14.62 -1.89 -44.72
C ASN A 112 13.60 -1.03 -45.49
N ASP A 113 12.30 -1.10 -45.17
CA ASP A 113 11.27 -0.29 -45.83
C ASP A 113 11.23 1.11 -45.19
N ALA A 114 11.70 2.13 -45.93
CA ALA A 114 11.85 3.48 -45.42
C ALA A 114 10.53 4.14 -45.00
N ALA A 115 9.41 3.82 -45.65
CA ALA A 115 8.12 4.43 -45.32
C ALA A 115 7.56 3.83 -44.02
N ILE A 116 7.62 2.51 -43.90
CA ILE A 116 7.22 1.79 -42.67
C ILE A 116 8.14 2.18 -41.51
N ALA A 117 9.45 2.26 -41.74
CA ALA A 117 10.42 2.64 -40.72
C ALA A 117 10.15 4.03 -40.15
N GLN A 118 9.80 4.99 -41.00
CA GLN A 118 9.46 6.35 -40.58
C GLN A 118 8.17 6.44 -39.77
N GLU A 119 7.10 5.74 -40.17
CA GLU A 119 5.87 5.70 -39.36
C GLU A 119 6.08 4.97 -38.03
N ALA A 120 6.84 3.87 -38.02
CA ALA A 120 7.21 3.18 -36.79
C ALA A 120 8.03 4.07 -35.84
N ALA A 121 8.99 4.81 -36.38
CA ALA A 121 9.79 5.78 -35.62
C ALA A 121 8.92 6.89 -35.02
N LYS A 122 7.95 7.42 -35.79
CA LYS A 122 6.99 8.42 -35.29
C LYS A 122 6.19 7.89 -34.10
N VAL A 123 5.76 6.62 -34.14
CA VAL A 123 5.09 6.00 -32.99
C VAL A 123 6.07 5.81 -31.84
N LEU A 124 7.27 5.26 -32.06
CA LEU A 124 8.29 5.03 -31.02
C LEU A 124 8.61 6.30 -30.23
N LYS A 125 8.77 7.44 -30.91
CA LYS A 125 9.05 8.74 -30.26
C LYS A 125 8.01 9.20 -29.24
N THR A 126 6.83 8.57 -29.21
CA THR A 126 5.77 8.82 -28.21
C THR A 126 5.76 7.80 -27.07
N GLN A 127 6.61 6.78 -27.13
CA GLN A 127 6.67 5.67 -26.17
C GLN A 127 7.81 5.87 -25.17
N VAL A 128 7.64 5.34 -23.96
CA VAL A 128 8.59 5.54 -22.85
C VAL A 128 8.98 4.25 -22.13
N PHE A 129 8.19 3.18 -22.28
CA PHE A 129 8.47 1.88 -21.66
C PHE A 129 9.46 1.05 -22.49
N LEU A 130 10.66 1.61 -22.67
CA LEU A 130 11.79 0.94 -23.30
C LEU A 130 12.76 0.50 -22.20
N TYR A 131 13.07 -0.79 -22.18
CA TYR A 131 13.96 -1.39 -21.19
C TYR A 131 15.38 -1.57 -21.75
N ASP A 132 16.28 -2.15 -20.98
CA ASP A 132 17.69 -2.30 -21.34
C ASP A 132 17.88 -3.01 -22.69
N ALA A 133 17.10 -4.05 -22.99
CA ALA A 133 17.15 -4.74 -24.28
C ALA A 133 16.76 -3.83 -25.46
N ASP A 134 15.71 -3.01 -25.28
CA ASP A 134 15.19 -2.11 -26.32
C ASP A 134 16.16 -0.94 -26.57
N THR A 135 16.66 -0.35 -25.49
CA THR A 135 17.62 0.75 -25.55
C THR A 135 18.97 0.30 -26.10
N HIS A 136 19.41 -0.93 -25.80
CA HIS A 136 20.60 -1.51 -26.40
C HIS A 136 20.48 -1.64 -27.93
N ARG A 137 19.35 -2.15 -28.44
CA ARG A 137 19.09 -2.23 -29.88
C ARG A 137 19.16 -0.86 -30.56
N LEU A 138 18.56 0.17 -29.95
CA LEU A 138 18.64 1.54 -30.47
C LEU A 138 20.07 2.07 -30.50
N LYS A 139 20.85 1.82 -29.45
CA LYS A 139 22.26 2.21 -29.37
C LYS A 139 23.08 1.52 -30.46
N GLU A 140 22.97 0.20 -30.61
CA GLU A 140 23.70 -0.56 -31.63
C GLU A 140 23.36 -0.08 -33.04
N ALA A 141 22.09 0.18 -33.32
CA ALA A 141 21.64 0.71 -34.61
C ALA A 141 22.23 2.10 -34.88
N TYR A 142 22.24 2.99 -33.87
CA TYR A 142 22.85 4.31 -33.97
C TYR A 142 24.38 4.22 -34.21
N GLU A 143 25.07 3.39 -33.45
CA GLU A 143 26.52 3.16 -33.60
C GLU A 143 26.87 2.55 -34.97
N SER A 144 25.93 1.84 -35.58
CA SER A 144 26.03 1.31 -36.95
C SER A 144 25.66 2.32 -38.04
N GLY A 145 25.32 3.57 -37.69
CA GLY A 145 24.99 4.64 -38.64
C GLY A 145 23.53 4.67 -39.12
N ASN A 146 22.59 4.07 -38.40
CA ASN A 146 21.17 4.13 -38.74
C ASN A 146 20.57 5.52 -38.43
N GLU A 147 20.14 6.24 -39.47
CA GLU A 147 19.57 7.59 -39.33
C GLU A 147 18.22 7.61 -38.59
N ILE A 148 17.40 6.56 -38.69
CA ILE A 148 16.14 6.44 -37.93
C ILE A 148 16.42 6.33 -36.44
N ALA A 149 17.40 5.49 -36.06
CA ALA A 149 17.82 5.34 -34.67
C ALA A 149 18.33 6.67 -34.11
N LYS A 150 19.13 7.40 -34.89
CA LYS A 150 19.57 8.76 -34.54
C LYS A 150 18.40 9.70 -34.31
N GLU A 151 17.42 9.72 -35.22
CA GLU A 151 16.23 10.58 -35.13
C GLU A 151 15.37 10.26 -33.90
N ILE A 152 15.24 8.97 -33.54
CA ILE A 152 14.55 8.53 -32.33
C ILE A 152 15.32 9.00 -31.08
N LEU A 153 16.63 8.82 -31.04
CA LEU A 153 17.47 9.27 -29.91
C LEU A 153 17.43 10.79 -29.74
N GLU A 154 17.47 11.56 -30.83
CA GLU A 154 17.36 13.03 -30.77
C GLU A 154 16.02 13.47 -30.18
N SER A 155 14.93 12.82 -30.60
CA SER A 155 13.58 13.05 -30.06
C SER A 155 13.48 12.69 -28.57
N TYR A 156 14.05 11.56 -28.14
CA TYR A 156 14.10 11.18 -26.74
C TYR A 156 14.97 12.10 -25.88
N ALA A 157 16.11 12.57 -26.41
CA ALA A 157 16.95 13.53 -25.70
C ALA A 157 16.21 14.87 -25.47
N GLN A 158 15.36 15.28 -26.41
CA GLN A 158 14.47 16.45 -26.28
C GLN A 158 13.17 16.14 -25.51
N ALA A 159 12.98 14.88 -25.09
CA ALA A 159 11.78 14.37 -24.44
C ALA A 159 10.49 14.78 -25.18
N GLU A 160 10.47 14.63 -26.50
CA GLU A 160 9.32 15.03 -27.33
C GLU A 160 8.03 14.29 -26.99
N PHE A 161 8.11 13.06 -26.45
CA PHE A 161 6.97 12.32 -25.89
C PHE A 161 6.22 13.10 -24.81
N PHE A 162 6.88 14.06 -24.13
CA PHE A 162 6.31 14.89 -23.08
C PHE A 162 6.13 16.34 -23.53
N THR A 163 7.13 16.94 -24.19
CA THR A 163 7.07 18.37 -24.58
C THR A 163 6.02 18.65 -25.65
N LYS A 164 5.64 17.66 -26.46
CA LYS A 164 4.57 17.77 -27.46
C LYS A 164 3.17 17.48 -26.90
N LEU A 165 3.04 17.10 -25.62
CA LEU A 165 1.72 16.96 -24.98
C LEU A 165 1.07 18.32 -24.79
N PRO A 166 -0.28 18.40 -24.82
CA PRO A 166 -1.00 19.62 -24.47
C PRO A 166 -0.63 20.13 -23.08
N GLU A 167 -0.63 21.45 -22.90
CA GLU A 167 -0.48 22.05 -21.57
C GLU A 167 -1.69 21.73 -20.68
N VAL A 168 -1.45 21.73 -19.36
CA VAL A 168 -2.52 21.57 -18.37
C VAL A 168 -3.53 22.71 -18.53
N ALA A 169 -4.82 22.39 -18.52
CA ALA A 169 -5.88 23.39 -18.62
C ALA A 169 -5.75 24.44 -17.50
N GLU A 170 -5.81 25.72 -17.88
CA GLU A 170 -5.71 26.83 -16.91
C GLU A 170 -6.88 26.81 -15.92
N GLU A 171 -8.08 26.51 -16.40
CA GLU A 171 -9.29 26.38 -15.58
C GLU A 171 -9.90 24.99 -15.73
N ILE A 172 -10.18 24.36 -14.58
CA ILE A 172 -10.87 23.07 -14.50
C ILE A 172 -12.13 23.31 -13.66
N LYS A 173 -13.29 23.18 -14.30
CA LYS A 173 -14.57 23.22 -13.59
C LYS A 173 -14.79 21.90 -12.86
N VAL A 174 -15.24 21.99 -11.61
CA VAL A 174 -15.62 20.83 -10.82
C VAL A 174 -16.99 21.02 -10.20
N VAL A 175 -17.72 19.92 -10.04
CA VAL A 175 -18.95 19.87 -9.24
C VAL A 175 -18.72 18.96 -8.03
N THR A 176 -19.08 19.43 -6.83
CA THR A 176 -18.81 18.70 -5.59
C THR A 176 -19.81 17.55 -5.38
N PHE A 177 -19.34 16.44 -4.80
CA PHE A 177 -20.16 15.37 -4.27
C PHE A 177 -19.62 14.92 -2.91
N ILE A 178 -20.39 15.12 -1.84
CA ILE A 178 -20.03 14.67 -0.50
C ILE A 178 -20.31 13.17 -0.41
N ALA A 179 -19.24 12.39 -0.29
CA ALA A 179 -19.29 10.94 -0.16
C ALA A 179 -19.60 10.47 1.28
N GLY A 180 -19.35 11.33 2.28
CA GLY A 180 -19.61 11.05 3.69
C GLY A 180 -19.12 12.16 4.60
N GLU A 181 -19.65 12.20 5.83
CA GLU A 181 -19.18 13.06 6.92
C GLU A 181 -18.23 12.27 7.84
N GLY A 182 -17.12 12.88 8.24
CA GLY A 182 -16.01 12.24 8.94
C GLY A 182 -14.94 11.67 8.00
N ASP A 183 -13.97 10.97 8.59
CA ASP A 183 -12.89 10.33 7.82
C ASP A 183 -13.45 9.27 6.85
N ILE A 184 -13.17 9.41 5.56
CA ILE A 184 -13.54 8.41 4.54
C ILE A 184 -12.40 7.41 4.41
N SER A 185 -12.65 6.17 4.81
CA SER A 185 -11.67 5.09 4.67
C SER A 185 -11.61 4.53 3.25
N THR A 186 -10.47 3.96 2.88
CA THR A 186 -10.37 3.19 1.62
C THR A 186 -11.22 1.91 1.63
N ASP A 187 -11.69 1.45 2.79
CA ASP A 187 -12.67 0.37 2.88
C ASP A 187 -14.06 0.81 2.39
N LEU A 188 -14.47 2.09 2.55
CA LEU A 188 -15.71 2.60 1.94
C LEU A 188 -15.63 2.65 0.41
N LEU A 189 -14.47 3.04 -0.12
CA LEU A 189 -14.24 3.16 -1.56
C LEU A 189 -13.98 1.81 -2.24
N SER A 190 -13.45 0.84 -1.49
CA SER A 190 -13.08 -0.49 -1.96
C SER A 190 -13.13 -1.48 -0.79
N PRO A 191 -14.30 -2.06 -0.47
CA PRO A 191 -14.50 -2.95 0.68
C PRO A 191 -13.59 -4.18 0.71
N GLY A 192 -13.10 -4.54 1.91
CA GLY A 192 -12.20 -5.68 2.13
C GLY A 192 -12.78 -7.03 1.68
N ASN A 193 -14.06 -7.30 1.95
CA ASN A 193 -14.76 -8.53 1.53
C ASN A 193 -14.89 -8.67 0.00
N GLN A 194 -14.71 -7.57 -0.75
CA GLN A 194 -14.69 -7.56 -2.21
C GLN A 194 -13.26 -7.60 -2.78
N ALA A 195 -12.23 -7.87 -1.98
CA ALA A 195 -10.84 -7.87 -2.44
C ALA A 195 -10.56 -8.82 -3.62
N HIS A 196 -11.30 -9.93 -3.69
CA HIS A 196 -11.18 -10.92 -4.76
C HIS A 196 -11.50 -10.38 -6.17
N SER A 197 -12.26 -9.28 -6.29
CA SER A 197 -12.65 -8.69 -7.57
C SER A 197 -11.77 -7.53 -8.01
N ARG A 198 -10.79 -7.08 -7.20
CA ARG A 198 -10.01 -5.86 -7.47
C ARG A 198 -9.33 -5.80 -8.83
N SER A 199 -8.92 -6.94 -9.38
CA SER A 199 -8.30 -7.03 -10.70
C SER A 199 -9.31 -6.90 -11.86
N ASP A 200 -10.60 -7.13 -11.61
CA ASP A 200 -11.71 -6.84 -12.51
C ASP A 200 -12.27 -5.45 -12.15
N ARG A 201 -11.64 -4.40 -12.68
CA ARG A 201 -11.92 -2.99 -12.31
C ARG A 201 -13.40 -2.63 -12.46
N GLU A 202 -14.07 -3.14 -13.48
CA GLU A 202 -15.50 -2.89 -13.71
C GLU A 202 -16.38 -3.55 -12.63
N LEU A 203 -16.15 -4.85 -12.37
CA LEU A 203 -16.87 -5.58 -11.33
C LEU A 203 -16.63 -4.95 -9.96
N HIS A 204 -15.37 -4.63 -9.64
CA HIS A 204 -15.01 -4.00 -8.37
C HIS A 204 -15.54 -2.57 -8.26
N GLY A 205 -15.69 -1.85 -9.37
CA GLY A 205 -16.29 -0.52 -9.41
C GLY A 205 -17.67 -0.48 -8.73
N LYS A 206 -18.45 -1.55 -8.84
CA LYS A 206 -19.81 -1.63 -8.27
C LYS A 206 -19.88 -1.57 -6.75
N CYS A 207 -18.79 -1.88 -6.05
CA CYS A 207 -18.76 -1.82 -4.59
C CYS A 207 -18.27 -0.49 -4.02
N MET A 208 -17.94 0.50 -4.87
CA MET A 208 -17.60 1.85 -4.41
C MET A 208 -18.84 2.55 -3.86
N ILE A 209 -18.87 2.90 -2.58
CA ILE A 209 -20.02 3.58 -1.93
C ILE A 209 -21.36 2.84 -2.18
N THR A 210 -22.50 3.48 -1.91
CA THR A 210 -23.83 2.90 -2.15
C THR A 210 -24.24 3.02 -3.62
N PRO A 211 -25.05 2.09 -4.16
CA PRO A 211 -25.59 2.19 -5.52
C PRO A 211 -26.38 3.48 -5.77
N GLN A 212 -27.05 4.01 -4.75
CA GLN A 212 -27.76 5.29 -4.85
C GLN A 212 -26.79 6.45 -5.12
N ALA A 213 -25.70 6.53 -4.35
CA ALA A 213 -24.67 7.55 -4.55
C ALA A 213 -24.02 7.45 -5.94
N GLN A 214 -23.80 6.23 -6.44
CA GLN A 214 -23.30 6.00 -7.81
C GLN A 214 -24.23 6.59 -8.89
N GLU A 215 -25.54 6.42 -8.74
CA GLU A 215 -26.53 7.00 -9.67
C GLU A 215 -26.62 8.52 -9.53
N GLU A 216 -26.47 9.06 -8.32
CA GLU A 216 -26.39 10.51 -8.08
C GLU A 216 -25.14 11.13 -8.74
N ILE A 217 -23.99 10.44 -8.69
CA ILE A 217 -22.76 10.85 -9.40
C ILE A 217 -23.01 10.89 -10.91
N LYS A 218 -23.62 9.86 -11.50
CA LYS A 218 -23.98 9.84 -12.93
C LYS A 218 -24.93 10.98 -13.29
N ALA A 219 -25.94 11.23 -12.46
CA ALA A 219 -26.89 12.32 -12.67
C ALA A 219 -26.20 13.69 -12.61
N LEU A 220 -25.22 13.88 -11.71
CA LEU A 220 -24.40 15.10 -11.66
C LEU A 220 -23.54 15.27 -12.92
N GLN A 221 -22.89 14.22 -13.39
CA GLN A 221 -22.11 14.26 -14.64
C GLN A 221 -22.97 14.63 -15.84
N ALA A 222 -24.17 14.05 -15.94
CA ALA A 222 -25.12 14.38 -17.01
C ALA A 222 -25.61 15.84 -16.95
N LYS A 223 -25.77 16.39 -15.73
CA LYS A 223 -26.18 17.78 -15.51
C LYS A 223 -25.05 18.79 -15.74
N HIS A 224 -23.80 18.38 -15.54
CA HIS A 224 -22.61 19.21 -15.63
C HIS A 224 -21.57 18.59 -16.59
N PRO A 225 -21.86 18.47 -17.91
CA PRO A 225 -20.98 17.80 -18.86
C PRO A 225 -19.64 18.51 -19.09
N ASP A 226 -19.54 19.78 -18.70
CA ASP A 226 -18.32 20.60 -18.78
C ASP A 226 -17.51 20.62 -17.47
N ALA A 227 -17.94 19.88 -16.43
CA ALA A 227 -17.27 19.82 -15.14
C ALA A 227 -16.95 18.38 -14.70
N SER A 228 -15.81 18.21 -14.03
CA SER A 228 -15.47 16.94 -13.37
C SER A 228 -16.16 16.82 -12.02
N VAL A 229 -16.50 15.61 -11.57
CA VAL A 229 -16.99 15.41 -10.20
C VAL A 229 -15.80 15.40 -9.23
N MET A 230 -15.86 16.22 -8.17
CA MET A 230 -14.93 16.19 -7.05
C MET A 230 -15.55 15.44 -5.88
N LEU A 231 -14.97 14.30 -5.51
CA LEU A 231 -15.43 13.46 -4.40
C LEU A 231 -14.90 14.00 -3.06
N ILE A 232 -15.77 14.24 -2.07
CA ILE A 232 -15.39 14.94 -0.83
C ILE A 232 -15.67 14.12 0.44
N ALA A 233 -14.69 14.09 1.35
CA ALA A 233 -14.87 13.75 2.76
C ALA A 233 -15.17 15.02 3.57
N GLU A 234 -16.41 15.18 4.03
CA GLU A 234 -16.87 16.38 4.75
C GLU A 234 -16.56 16.28 6.24
N LYS A 235 -16.03 17.35 6.85
CA LYS A 235 -15.50 17.35 8.24
C LYS A 235 -14.52 16.20 8.53
N GLY A 236 -13.76 15.78 7.53
CA GLY A 236 -12.89 14.62 7.63
C GLY A 236 -11.77 14.57 6.61
N THR A 237 -10.96 13.53 6.77
CA THR A 237 -9.81 13.21 5.93
C THR A 237 -10.21 12.21 4.85
N MET A 238 -9.85 12.49 3.60
CA MET A 238 -10.10 11.54 2.50
C MET A 238 -9.02 10.44 2.47
N GLY A 239 -9.45 9.18 2.36
CA GLY A 239 -8.59 8.04 2.04
C GLY A 239 -7.80 7.45 3.21
N VAL A 240 -8.34 7.45 4.42
CA VAL A 240 -7.66 6.86 5.59
C VAL A 240 -7.60 5.32 5.53
N GLY A 241 -6.60 4.73 6.18
CA GLY A 241 -6.46 3.27 6.29
C GLY A 241 -5.55 2.63 5.22
N SER A 242 -6.08 1.65 4.49
CA SER A 242 -5.29 0.74 3.62
C SER A 242 -4.75 1.44 2.36
N SER A 243 -3.57 1.01 1.90
CA SER A 243 -2.90 1.48 0.68
C SER A 243 -3.48 0.94 -0.64
N ARG A 244 -4.65 0.29 -0.60
CA ARG A 244 -5.25 -0.38 -1.76
C ARG A 244 -5.50 0.60 -2.92
N MET A 245 -4.80 0.41 -4.03
CA MET A 245 -4.95 1.22 -5.24
C MET A 245 -6.39 1.16 -5.80
N SER A 246 -7.09 0.05 -5.55
CA SER A 246 -8.50 -0.14 -5.91
C SER A 246 -9.44 0.97 -5.41
N GLY A 247 -9.12 1.62 -4.27
CA GLY A 247 -9.88 2.79 -3.81
C GLY A 247 -9.84 3.95 -4.81
N VAL A 248 -8.65 4.31 -5.29
CA VAL A 248 -8.49 5.36 -6.31
C VAL A 248 -8.95 4.89 -7.69
N ASN A 249 -8.71 3.62 -8.06
CA ASN A 249 -9.21 3.08 -9.33
C ASN A 249 -10.73 3.16 -9.42
N ASN A 250 -11.45 2.87 -8.32
CA ASN A 250 -12.90 3.03 -8.26
C ASN A 250 -13.30 4.50 -8.42
N VAL A 251 -12.67 5.42 -7.69
CA VAL A 251 -12.94 6.86 -7.84
C VAL A 251 -12.71 7.32 -9.28
N ALA A 252 -11.60 6.91 -9.91
CA ALA A 252 -11.28 7.23 -11.29
C ALA A 252 -12.27 6.60 -12.29
N LEU A 253 -12.70 5.35 -12.06
CA LEU A 253 -13.70 4.69 -12.90
C LEU A 253 -15.02 5.47 -12.94
N TRP A 254 -15.46 5.96 -11.79
CA TRP A 254 -16.75 6.66 -11.66
C TRP A 254 -16.70 8.15 -11.98
N THR A 255 -15.60 8.83 -11.67
CA THR A 255 -15.50 10.31 -11.75
C THR A 255 -14.43 10.81 -12.71
N GLY A 256 -13.48 9.96 -13.08
CA GLY A 256 -12.33 10.29 -13.93
C GLY A 256 -12.61 10.16 -15.42
N LYS A 257 -11.53 10.12 -16.20
CA LYS A 257 -11.56 10.06 -17.68
C LYS A 257 -10.94 8.76 -18.17
N GLN A 258 -11.52 8.15 -19.19
CA GLN A 258 -10.94 6.96 -19.81
C GLN A 258 -9.57 7.31 -20.42
N ALA A 259 -8.54 6.54 -20.09
CA ALA A 259 -7.17 6.82 -20.51
C ALA A 259 -6.95 6.58 -22.01
N SER A 260 -7.66 5.60 -22.57
CA SER A 260 -7.57 5.23 -23.98
C SER A 260 -8.89 4.57 -24.41
N PRO A 261 -9.43 4.90 -25.60
CA PRO A 261 -10.63 4.22 -26.12
C PRO A 261 -10.37 2.72 -26.38
N TYR A 262 -9.12 2.31 -26.56
CA TYR A 262 -8.71 0.93 -26.86
C TYR A 262 -8.29 0.12 -25.62
N VAL A 263 -8.28 0.75 -24.43
CA VAL A 263 -7.95 0.08 -23.17
C VAL A 263 -9.17 0.14 -22.26
N PRO A 264 -9.86 -0.98 -22.04
CA PRO A 264 -11.11 -0.99 -21.30
C PRO A 264 -10.89 -0.80 -19.79
N PHE A 265 -11.80 -0.07 -19.14
CA PHE A 265 -11.89 0.10 -17.67
C PHE A 265 -10.64 0.69 -16.98
N VAL A 266 -9.77 1.37 -17.72
CA VAL A 266 -8.65 2.15 -17.17
C VAL A 266 -8.98 3.63 -17.28
N ASN A 267 -9.36 4.23 -16.15
CA ASN A 267 -9.62 5.65 -16.04
C ASN A 267 -8.53 6.34 -15.20
N ILE A 268 -8.30 7.62 -15.49
CA ILE A 268 -7.28 8.48 -14.88
C ILE A 268 -7.89 9.82 -14.47
N ALA A 269 -7.05 10.68 -13.88
CA ALA A 269 -7.40 12.05 -13.48
C ALA A 269 -8.62 12.18 -12.52
N PRO A 270 -8.74 11.36 -11.45
CA PRO A 270 -9.75 11.60 -10.42
C PRO A 270 -9.50 12.92 -9.68
N ILE A 271 -10.56 13.57 -9.20
CA ILE A 271 -10.45 14.76 -8.35
C ILE A 271 -11.11 14.47 -7.00
N VAL A 272 -10.34 14.66 -5.92
CA VAL A 272 -10.80 14.37 -4.55
C VAL A 272 -10.49 15.54 -3.61
N GLY A 273 -11.33 15.70 -2.59
CA GLY A 273 -11.15 16.68 -1.54
C GLY A 273 -11.41 16.08 -0.16
N GLY A 274 -10.69 16.58 0.84
CA GLY A 274 -11.03 16.35 2.24
C GLY A 274 -10.98 17.66 2.99
N THR A 275 -11.94 17.91 3.86
CA THR A 275 -11.98 19.17 4.61
C THR A 275 -10.89 19.25 5.67
N ASN A 276 -10.44 18.10 6.18
CA ASN A 276 -9.32 17.97 7.12
C ASN A 276 -8.08 17.36 6.43
N GLY A 277 -8.01 17.48 5.09
CA GLY A 277 -6.91 16.99 4.28
C GLY A 277 -7.12 15.61 3.67
N ILE A 278 -6.04 15.05 3.14
CA ILE A 278 -6.02 13.76 2.43
C ILE A 278 -4.91 12.92 3.04
N SER A 279 -5.18 11.63 3.26
CA SER A 279 -4.18 10.68 3.76
C SER A 279 -2.97 10.60 2.81
N PRO A 280 -1.73 10.60 3.30
CA PRO A 280 -0.54 10.71 2.45
C PRO A 280 -0.38 9.62 1.38
N ILE A 281 -0.73 8.36 1.70
CA ILE A 281 -0.64 7.26 0.74
C ILE A 281 -1.70 7.45 -0.35
N PHE A 282 -2.93 7.74 0.04
CA PHE A 282 -4.03 7.96 -0.89
C PHE A 282 -3.77 9.15 -1.83
N LEU A 283 -3.23 10.25 -1.29
CA LEU A 283 -2.83 11.41 -2.10
C LEU A 283 -1.75 11.04 -3.12
N THR A 284 -0.74 10.26 -2.73
CA THR A 284 0.26 9.75 -3.67
C THR A 284 -0.39 8.94 -4.79
N THR A 285 -1.33 8.05 -4.47
CA THR A 285 -2.06 7.26 -5.47
C THR A 285 -2.90 8.13 -6.43
N VAL A 286 -3.52 9.20 -5.91
CA VAL A 286 -4.22 10.18 -6.75
C VAL A 286 -3.23 10.91 -7.67
N ASP A 287 -2.09 11.35 -7.15
CA ASP A 287 -1.07 12.07 -7.92
C ASP A 287 -0.49 11.19 -9.05
N VAL A 288 -0.17 9.92 -8.77
CA VAL A 288 0.42 9.01 -9.78
C VAL A 288 -0.55 8.59 -10.88
N THR A 289 -1.87 8.74 -10.66
CA THR A 289 -2.92 8.52 -11.67
C THR A 289 -3.29 9.81 -12.44
N GLY A 290 -2.48 10.87 -12.30
CA GLY A 290 -2.73 12.17 -12.94
C GLY A 290 -3.91 12.94 -12.33
N GLY A 291 -4.37 12.53 -11.14
CA GLY A 291 -5.46 13.15 -10.41
C GLY A 291 -5.06 14.39 -9.62
N ILE A 292 -6.06 15.03 -9.00
CA ILE A 292 -5.89 16.23 -8.19
C ILE A 292 -6.50 15.97 -6.80
N GLY A 293 -5.66 15.98 -5.77
CA GLY A 293 -6.09 15.99 -4.38
C GLY A 293 -6.06 17.40 -3.79
N ILE A 294 -7.14 17.84 -3.16
CA ILE A 294 -7.27 19.15 -2.52
C ILE A 294 -7.52 19.01 -1.02
N ASP A 295 -6.67 19.64 -0.21
CA ASP A 295 -6.94 19.91 1.19
C ASP A 295 -7.83 21.16 1.27
N LEU A 296 -9.13 20.97 1.54
CA LEU A 296 -10.12 22.04 1.43
C LEU A 296 -10.05 23.00 2.64
N GLN A 297 -9.86 22.51 3.86
CA GLN A 297 -9.84 23.32 5.09
C GLN A 297 -10.95 24.39 5.13
N ASN A 298 -12.16 24.03 4.71
CA ASN A 298 -13.33 24.92 4.73
C ASN A 298 -13.91 25.08 6.14
N TRP A 299 -13.46 24.29 7.12
CA TRP A 299 -13.78 24.45 8.54
C TRP A 299 -12.62 25.12 9.26
N VAL A 300 -12.87 26.27 9.89
CA VAL A 300 -11.85 27.06 10.58
C VAL A 300 -12.18 27.22 12.06
N LYS A 301 -11.12 27.32 12.89
CA LYS A 301 -11.25 27.58 14.32
C LYS A 301 -11.96 28.92 14.56
N LYS A 302 -12.99 28.90 15.40
CA LYS A 302 -13.73 30.08 15.80
C LYS A 302 -12.99 30.81 16.93
N TYR A 303 -12.76 32.10 16.74
CA TYR A 303 -12.19 32.98 17.76
C TYR A 303 -13.26 33.97 18.25
N ASP A 304 -13.20 34.32 19.53
CA ASP A 304 -14.08 35.34 20.09
C ASP A 304 -13.59 36.77 19.78
N ALA A 305 -14.29 37.78 20.29
CA ALA A 305 -13.95 39.19 20.07
C ALA A 305 -12.59 39.61 20.64
N ASN A 306 -12.02 38.81 21.56
CA ASN A 306 -10.70 39.05 22.17
C ASN A 306 -9.58 38.29 21.45
N GLY A 307 -9.91 37.49 20.42
CA GLY A 307 -8.96 36.61 19.74
C GLY A 307 -8.67 35.32 20.51
N GLU A 308 -9.47 34.98 21.52
CA GLU A 308 -9.35 33.71 22.25
C GLU A 308 -10.11 32.61 21.52
N LEU A 309 -9.53 31.41 21.50
CA LEU A 309 -10.14 30.25 20.84
C LEU A 309 -11.41 29.83 21.57
N VAL A 310 -12.55 29.85 20.88
CA VAL A 310 -13.82 29.42 21.45
C VAL A 310 -13.76 27.90 21.64
N ARG A 311 -14.02 27.45 22.87
CA ARG A 311 -14.07 26.03 23.23
C ARG A 311 -15.47 25.61 23.68
N ASN A 312 -15.84 24.36 23.41
CA ASN A 312 -17.09 23.76 23.88
C ASN A 312 -16.98 23.30 25.34
N GLU A 313 -18.06 22.75 25.91
CA GLU A 313 -18.11 22.26 27.30
C GLU A 313 -17.10 21.12 27.59
N LYS A 314 -16.64 20.42 26.54
CA LYS A 314 -15.61 19.36 26.62
C LYS A 314 -14.18 19.91 26.47
N GLY A 315 -14.02 21.24 26.39
CA GLY A 315 -12.73 21.91 26.22
C GLY A 315 -12.19 21.91 24.80
N GLU A 316 -12.99 21.51 23.81
CA GLU A 316 -12.56 21.33 22.42
C GLU A 316 -12.81 22.58 21.57
N PRO A 317 -11.96 22.92 20.60
CA PRO A 317 -12.17 24.06 19.71
C PRO A 317 -13.49 24.00 18.92
N VAL A 318 -14.23 25.09 18.87
CA VAL A 318 -15.42 25.23 18.00
C VAL A 318 -14.97 25.61 16.59
N LEU A 319 -15.54 24.94 15.58
CA LEU A 319 -15.27 25.22 14.16
C LEU A 319 -16.45 25.93 13.49
N GLU A 320 -16.17 26.78 12.51
CA GLU A 320 -17.16 27.42 11.64
C GLU A 320 -16.84 27.19 10.14
N GLU A 321 -17.89 27.11 9.31
CA GLU A 321 -17.77 26.88 7.87
C GLU A 321 -17.43 28.19 7.14
N ALA A 322 -16.22 28.28 6.56
CA ALA A 322 -15.75 29.44 5.82
C ALA A 322 -16.33 29.52 4.40
N TYR A 323 -16.59 28.37 3.77
CA TYR A 323 -17.25 28.26 2.47
C TYR A 323 -17.85 26.87 2.29
N SER A 324 -18.91 26.78 1.49
CA SER A 324 -19.63 25.52 1.30
C SER A 324 -19.08 24.68 0.16
N VAL A 325 -19.08 23.37 0.40
CA VAL A 325 -18.77 22.32 -0.57
C VAL A 325 -19.93 21.33 -0.74
N ALA A 326 -21.14 21.73 -0.34
CA ALA A 326 -22.37 20.93 -0.44
C ALA A 326 -22.55 20.32 -1.84
N THR A 327 -23.02 19.07 -1.92
CA THR A 327 -23.20 18.34 -3.19
C THR A 327 -23.92 19.20 -4.24
N GLY A 328 -23.34 19.27 -5.44
CA GLY A 328 -23.82 20.09 -6.55
C GLY A 328 -23.25 21.50 -6.61
N THR A 329 -22.36 21.89 -5.68
CA THR A 329 -21.66 23.18 -5.76
C THR A 329 -20.66 23.14 -6.92
N VAL A 330 -20.72 24.15 -7.79
CA VAL A 330 -19.79 24.29 -8.91
C VAL A 330 -18.63 25.19 -8.48
N LEU A 331 -17.41 24.68 -8.60
CA LEU A 331 -16.16 25.38 -8.28
C LEU A 331 -15.23 25.39 -9.49
N THR A 332 -14.28 26.31 -9.49
CA THR A 332 -13.22 26.37 -10.50
C THR A 332 -11.86 26.22 -9.85
N ILE A 333 -11.11 25.22 -10.30
CA ILE A 333 -9.69 25.05 -9.99
C ILE A 333 -8.92 25.82 -11.06
N ASN A 334 -8.15 26.84 -10.66
CA ASN A 334 -7.25 27.52 -11.57
C ASN A 334 -5.81 27.04 -11.34
N THR A 335 -5.24 26.34 -12.31
CA THR A 335 -3.94 25.65 -12.19
C THR A 335 -2.75 26.61 -12.26
N LYS A 336 -2.95 27.81 -12.80
CA LYS A 336 -1.91 28.84 -12.99
C LYS A 336 -1.77 29.75 -11.78
N THR A 337 -2.90 30.29 -11.29
CA THR A 337 -2.95 31.06 -10.04
C THR A 337 -2.90 30.14 -8.81
N LYS A 338 -3.18 28.85 -8.99
CA LYS A 338 -3.22 27.81 -7.96
C LYS A 338 -4.23 28.12 -6.87
N LYS A 339 -5.41 28.57 -7.29
CA LYS A 339 -6.53 28.97 -6.42
C LYS A 339 -7.80 28.18 -6.74
N LEU A 340 -8.63 28.00 -5.72
CA LEU A 340 -10.00 27.49 -5.84
C LEU A 340 -10.99 28.65 -5.80
N TYR A 341 -11.97 28.65 -6.70
CA TYR A 341 -12.99 29.71 -6.83
C TYR A 341 -14.41 29.17 -6.77
N ASN A 342 -15.35 30.01 -6.33
CA ASN A 342 -16.80 29.86 -6.53
C ASN A 342 -17.32 31.13 -7.24
N GLY A 343 -17.64 31.01 -8.53
CA GLY A 343 -17.79 32.18 -9.39
C GLY A 343 -16.51 33.01 -9.39
N ASP A 344 -16.62 34.30 -9.12
CA ASP A 344 -15.47 35.23 -9.05
C ASP A 344 -14.81 35.27 -7.65
N LYS A 345 -15.38 34.56 -6.65
CA LYS A 345 -14.88 34.59 -5.27
C LYS A 345 -13.74 33.57 -5.11
N GLU A 346 -12.53 34.06 -4.82
CA GLU A 346 -11.42 33.22 -4.34
C GLU A 346 -11.80 32.60 -2.99
N LEU A 347 -11.68 31.27 -2.91
CA LEU A 347 -11.95 30.51 -1.69
C LEU A 347 -10.66 30.14 -0.95
N LYS A 348 -9.66 29.62 -1.68
CA LYS A 348 -8.47 29.05 -1.06
C LYS A 348 -7.26 28.93 -1.99
N ASP A 349 -6.07 29.03 -1.41
CA ASP A 349 -4.81 28.61 -2.01
C ASP A 349 -4.67 27.07 -2.06
N ILE A 350 -4.46 26.54 -3.25
CA ILE A 350 -4.29 25.11 -3.52
C ILE A 350 -2.93 24.81 -4.17
N SER A 351 -1.92 25.65 -3.90
CA SER A 351 -0.58 25.54 -4.50
C SER A 351 0.12 24.20 -4.23
N LYS A 352 -0.16 23.57 -3.09
CA LYS A 352 0.33 22.24 -2.72
C LYS A 352 -0.16 21.13 -3.68
N SER A 353 -1.29 21.33 -4.35
CA SER A 353 -1.83 20.41 -5.35
C SER A 353 -1.18 20.58 -6.73
N PHE A 354 -0.38 21.64 -6.93
CA PHE A 354 0.26 21.98 -8.22
C PHE A 354 1.74 22.31 -8.04
N THR A 355 2.47 21.43 -7.35
CA THR A 355 3.94 21.43 -7.42
C THR A 355 4.39 21.15 -8.86
N PRO A 356 5.61 21.53 -9.26
CA PRO A 356 6.10 21.27 -10.61
C PRO A 356 5.95 19.80 -11.03
N GLN A 357 6.28 18.86 -10.15
CA GLN A 357 6.17 17.42 -10.43
C GLN A 357 4.72 16.95 -10.54
N LYS A 358 3.80 17.48 -9.72
CA LYS A 358 2.37 17.18 -9.87
C LYS A 358 1.82 17.69 -11.21
N LEU A 359 2.27 18.85 -11.67
CA LEU A 359 1.92 19.35 -13.01
C LEU A 359 2.48 18.46 -14.12
N GLU A 360 3.68 17.90 -13.97
CA GLU A 360 4.21 16.89 -14.90
C GLU A 360 3.30 15.66 -14.96
N PHE A 361 2.86 15.14 -13.81
CA PHE A 361 1.97 13.96 -13.75
C PHE A 361 0.61 14.26 -14.37
N ILE A 362 0.01 15.41 -14.08
CA ILE A 362 -1.26 15.83 -14.68
C ILE A 362 -1.12 15.96 -16.20
N LYS A 363 -0.03 16.60 -16.68
CA LYS A 363 0.23 16.76 -18.12
C LYS A 363 0.44 15.41 -18.82
N ALA A 364 1.15 14.48 -18.20
CA ALA A 364 1.42 13.16 -18.75
C ALA A 364 0.29 12.14 -18.54
N GLY A 365 -0.76 12.49 -17.78
CA GLY A 365 -1.84 11.57 -17.41
C GLY A 365 -1.43 10.49 -16.40
N GLY A 366 -0.32 10.68 -15.69
CA GLY A 366 0.20 9.77 -14.68
C GLY A 366 1.71 9.91 -14.45
N SER A 367 2.23 9.27 -13.40
CA SER A 367 3.66 9.38 -13.04
C SER A 367 4.57 8.47 -13.85
N TYR A 368 4.09 7.32 -14.33
CA TYR A 368 4.94 6.30 -14.95
C TYR A 368 5.67 6.85 -16.17
N ALA A 369 4.94 7.57 -17.03
CA ALA A 369 5.54 8.15 -18.23
C ALA A 369 6.62 9.20 -17.92
N ILE A 370 6.51 9.90 -16.78
CA ILE A 370 7.54 10.84 -16.32
C ILE A 370 8.76 10.11 -15.80
N VAL A 371 8.58 9.07 -14.98
CA VAL A 371 9.69 8.29 -14.40
C VAL A 371 10.52 7.63 -15.51
N PHE A 372 9.86 6.89 -16.40
CA PHE A 372 10.52 6.26 -17.55
C PHE A 372 11.03 7.28 -18.57
N GLY A 373 10.29 8.38 -18.77
CA GLY A 373 10.68 9.49 -19.62
C GLY A 373 12.03 10.13 -19.23
N LYS A 374 12.25 10.34 -17.93
CA LYS A 374 13.53 10.84 -17.39
C LYS A 374 14.69 9.86 -17.66
N LYS A 375 14.44 8.56 -17.49
CA LYS A 375 15.42 7.50 -17.79
C LYS A 375 15.78 7.45 -19.28
N ILE A 376 14.79 7.42 -20.18
CA ILE A 376 15.02 7.34 -21.62
C ILE A 376 15.71 8.59 -22.16
N GLN A 377 15.38 9.78 -21.64
CA GLN A 377 16.05 11.04 -22.01
C GLN A 377 17.55 10.99 -21.66
N THR A 378 17.87 10.54 -20.45
CA THR A 378 19.25 10.43 -19.97
C THR A 378 20.04 9.42 -20.81
N PHE A 379 19.44 8.27 -21.10
CA PHE A 379 20.02 7.26 -21.98
C PHE A 379 20.32 7.83 -23.38
N ALA A 380 19.35 8.51 -23.98
CA ALA A 380 19.47 9.05 -25.33
C ALA A 380 20.57 10.13 -25.41
N ALA A 381 20.57 11.09 -24.47
CA ALA A 381 21.59 12.13 -24.39
C ALA A 381 23.00 11.54 -24.21
N LYS A 382 23.15 10.53 -23.32
CA LYS A 382 24.42 9.82 -23.12
C LYS A 382 24.88 9.12 -24.39
N THR A 383 23.97 8.46 -25.11
CA THR A 383 24.27 7.73 -26.36
C THR A 383 24.69 8.69 -27.48
N LEU A 384 24.06 9.86 -27.56
CA LEU A 384 24.42 10.91 -28.52
C LEU A 384 25.68 11.71 -28.11
N GLY A 385 26.18 11.54 -26.89
CA GLY A 385 27.32 12.30 -26.37
C GLY A 385 27.01 13.78 -26.09
N ILE A 386 25.76 14.10 -25.79
CA ILE A 386 25.30 15.47 -25.49
C ILE A 386 24.89 15.61 -24.01
N ILE A 387 24.85 16.85 -23.53
CA ILE A 387 24.26 17.16 -22.24
C ILE A 387 22.73 17.10 -22.39
N PRO A 388 22.00 16.35 -21.55
CA PRO A 388 20.54 16.28 -21.64
C PRO A 388 19.91 17.67 -21.45
N PRO A 389 19.04 18.11 -22.36
CA PRO A 389 18.24 19.33 -22.19
C PRO A 389 17.42 19.31 -20.90
N THR A 390 17.32 20.46 -20.23
CA THR A 390 16.46 20.62 -19.06
C THR A 390 15.00 20.72 -19.50
N VAL A 391 14.30 19.58 -19.51
CA VAL A 391 12.86 19.49 -19.86
C VAL A 391 12.00 19.39 -18.61
N PHE A 392 12.38 18.50 -17.71
CA PHE A 392 11.66 18.27 -16.47
C PHE A 392 12.04 19.29 -15.40
N ALA A 393 11.12 19.56 -14.50
CA ALA A 393 11.34 20.41 -13.35
C ALA A 393 12.50 19.86 -12.51
N PRO A 394 13.45 20.72 -12.11
CA PRO A 394 14.52 20.29 -11.22
C PRO A 394 13.93 19.88 -9.88
N SER A 395 14.52 18.85 -9.28
CA SER A 395 14.21 18.46 -7.91
C SER A 395 14.51 19.62 -6.96
N LYS A 396 13.59 19.90 -6.03
CA LYS A 396 13.85 20.84 -4.96
C LYS A 396 14.89 20.23 -4.02
N GLU A 397 16.05 20.86 -3.87
CA GLU A 397 17.09 20.39 -2.97
C GLU A 397 17.33 21.41 -1.85
N ILE A 398 17.06 21.03 -0.60
CA ILE A 398 17.26 21.84 0.60
C ILE A 398 18.52 21.35 1.31
N SER A 399 19.41 22.29 1.64
CA SER A 399 20.60 22.04 2.47
C SER A 399 20.75 23.15 3.49
N ILE A 400 21.01 22.78 4.74
CA ILE A 400 21.16 23.70 5.87
C ILE A 400 22.56 23.51 6.46
N GLU A 401 23.40 24.53 6.33
CA GLU A 401 24.78 24.50 6.85
C GLU A 401 24.80 24.40 8.39
N GLY A 402 25.64 23.51 8.92
CA GLY A 402 25.80 23.31 10.37
C GLY A 402 24.69 22.52 11.07
N GLN A 403 23.66 22.09 10.34
CA GLN A 403 22.59 21.24 10.88
C GLN A 403 22.89 19.76 10.64
N GLY A 404 22.84 18.95 11.70
CA GLY A 404 22.98 17.50 11.62
C GLY A 404 21.76 16.82 10.97
N LEU A 405 21.90 15.53 10.69
CA LEU A 405 20.87 14.72 10.04
C LEU A 405 20.13 13.84 11.05
N THR A 406 18.81 13.81 10.92
CA THR A 406 17.98 12.73 11.47
C THR A 406 18.39 11.38 10.89
N ALA A 407 18.04 10.26 11.51
CA ALA A 407 18.37 8.94 10.96
C ALA A 407 17.75 8.75 9.58
N VAL A 408 16.52 9.24 9.40
CA VAL A 408 15.83 9.27 8.11
C VAL A 408 16.63 10.03 7.06
N GLU A 409 17.03 11.27 7.34
CA GLU A 409 17.80 12.06 6.36
C GLU A 409 19.13 11.38 6.01
N LYS A 410 19.80 10.71 6.97
CA LYS A 410 21.00 9.90 6.68
C LYS A 410 20.71 8.78 5.69
N ILE A 411 19.61 8.03 5.88
CA ILE A 411 19.19 6.98 4.96
C ILE A 411 18.90 7.54 3.57
N PHE A 412 18.15 8.64 3.49
CA PHE A 412 17.81 9.26 2.21
C PHE A 412 19.04 9.76 1.47
N ASN A 413 20.00 10.39 2.16
CA ASN A 413 21.25 10.84 1.56
C ASN A 413 22.11 9.65 1.09
N ARG A 414 22.16 8.53 1.84
CA ARG A 414 22.89 7.32 1.42
C ARG A 414 22.33 6.75 0.12
N ASN A 415 21.01 6.72 -0.02
CA ASN A 415 20.33 6.07 -1.14
C ASN A 415 19.93 7.04 -2.27
N ALA A 416 20.32 8.32 -2.19
CA ALA A 416 19.93 9.33 -3.16
C ALA A 416 20.62 9.14 -4.54
N VAL A 417 19.84 9.24 -5.61
CA VAL A 417 20.31 9.07 -7.00
C VAL A 417 20.05 10.31 -7.82
N GLY A 418 21.11 10.83 -8.47
CA GLY A 418 21.00 11.98 -9.37
C GLY A 418 20.85 13.33 -8.65
N VAL A 419 21.32 13.41 -7.41
CA VAL A 419 21.40 14.66 -6.63
C VAL A 419 22.71 15.40 -6.89
N THR A 420 22.75 16.69 -6.55
CA THR A 420 23.97 17.51 -6.67
C THR A 420 25.13 16.87 -5.90
N PRO A 421 26.25 16.53 -6.55
CA PRO A 421 27.38 15.89 -5.87
C PRO A 421 27.91 16.70 -4.67
N GLY A 422 28.14 16.02 -3.55
CA GLY A 422 28.69 16.62 -2.33
C GLY A 422 27.70 17.43 -1.48
N LYS A 423 26.43 17.53 -1.91
CA LYS A 423 25.40 18.26 -1.18
C LYS A 423 24.65 17.34 -0.22
N VAL A 424 24.55 17.77 1.03
CA VAL A 424 23.75 17.08 2.06
C VAL A 424 22.32 17.61 2.01
N LEU A 425 21.35 16.71 1.88
CA LEU A 425 19.94 17.05 1.72
C LEU A 425 19.18 16.91 3.05
N HIS A 426 18.30 17.87 3.31
CA HIS A 426 17.43 17.91 4.49
C HIS A 426 15.96 17.71 4.11
N ALA A 427 15.12 17.50 5.12
CA ALA A 427 13.67 17.37 4.99
C ALA A 427 13.06 18.45 4.08
N GLY A 428 12.11 18.04 3.23
CA GLY A 428 11.47 18.89 2.22
C GLY A 428 12.19 18.97 0.87
N SER A 429 13.32 18.26 0.71
CA SER A 429 13.96 18.02 -0.58
C SER A 429 13.21 16.96 -1.37
N ASP A 430 12.96 17.17 -2.66
CA ASP A 430 12.47 16.15 -3.59
C ASP A 430 13.64 15.27 -4.01
N VAL A 431 13.56 13.97 -3.73
CA VAL A 431 14.66 13.05 -4.06
C VAL A 431 14.15 11.80 -4.75
N ARG A 432 15.03 11.25 -5.59
CA ARG A 432 14.91 9.89 -6.10
C ARG A 432 15.88 9.03 -5.32
N VAL A 433 15.41 7.91 -4.80
CA VAL A 433 16.18 7.02 -3.94
C VAL A 433 16.15 5.59 -4.46
N GLU A 434 17.24 4.86 -4.25
CA GLU A 434 17.26 3.40 -4.42
C GLU A 434 16.34 2.74 -3.39
N VAL A 435 15.64 1.69 -3.81
CA VAL A 435 14.78 0.86 -2.97
C VAL A 435 15.42 -0.51 -2.82
N ASN A 436 15.69 -0.89 -1.57
CA ASN A 436 16.44 -2.10 -1.25
C ASN A 436 15.52 -3.32 -1.14
N ILE A 437 14.41 -3.19 -0.40
CA ILE A 437 13.49 -4.30 -0.14
C ILE A 437 12.09 -3.93 -0.61
N VAL A 438 11.41 -4.87 -1.29
CA VAL A 438 10.03 -4.67 -1.74
C VAL A 438 9.07 -5.75 -1.25
N GLY A 439 7.93 -5.33 -0.69
CA GLY A 439 6.89 -6.23 -0.22
C GLY A 439 5.60 -6.18 -1.05
N SER A 440 5.00 -7.34 -1.30
CA SER A 440 3.68 -7.46 -1.92
C SER A 440 2.84 -8.54 -1.21
N GLN A 441 1.55 -8.28 -1.03
CA GLN A 441 0.60 -9.22 -0.42
C GLN A 441 -0.49 -9.62 -1.40
N ASP A 442 -1.27 -10.64 -1.08
CA ASP A 442 -2.16 -11.35 -2.01
C ASP A 442 -3.44 -10.61 -2.39
N THR A 443 -3.86 -9.61 -1.61
CA THR A 443 -5.03 -8.77 -1.94
C THR A 443 -4.68 -7.50 -2.72
N THR A 444 -3.41 -7.09 -2.73
CA THR A 444 -2.88 -5.99 -3.57
C THR A 444 -2.01 -6.50 -4.71
N GLY A 445 -1.46 -7.70 -4.61
CA GLY A 445 -0.46 -8.26 -5.52
C GLY A 445 -0.98 -8.48 -6.92
N LEU A 446 -2.26 -8.86 -7.10
CA LEU A 446 -2.85 -8.93 -8.44
C LEU A 446 -2.92 -7.56 -9.12
N MET A 447 -3.20 -6.49 -8.37
CA MET A 447 -3.14 -5.13 -8.92
C MET A 447 -1.68 -4.75 -9.20
N THR A 448 -0.75 -5.07 -8.31
CA THR A 448 0.69 -4.85 -8.55
C THR A 448 1.17 -5.55 -9.82
N ALA A 449 0.73 -6.79 -10.07
CA ALA A 449 0.99 -7.52 -11.31
C ALA A 449 0.41 -6.79 -12.53
N GLN A 450 -0.84 -6.32 -12.46
CA GLN A 450 -1.44 -5.53 -13.54
C GLN A 450 -0.70 -4.22 -13.81
N GLU A 451 -0.21 -3.54 -12.77
CA GLU A 451 0.58 -2.32 -12.92
C GLU A 451 1.94 -2.63 -13.56
N LEU A 452 2.62 -3.70 -13.16
CA LEU A 452 3.84 -4.21 -13.81
C LEU A 452 3.59 -4.56 -15.28
N GLU A 453 2.48 -5.23 -15.59
CA GLU A 453 2.06 -5.55 -16.95
C GLU A 453 1.83 -4.28 -17.78
N SER A 454 1.18 -3.26 -17.19
CA SER A 454 0.88 -1.99 -17.87
C SER A 454 2.13 -1.15 -18.17
N MET A 455 3.15 -1.24 -17.32
CA MET A 455 4.47 -0.66 -17.55
C MET A 455 5.31 -1.50 -18.51
N ALA A 456 4.84 -2.69 -18.86
CA ALA A 456 5.55 -3.71 -19.61
C ALA A 456 6.85 -4.20 -18.96
N ALA A 457 6.89 -4.21 -17.62
CA ALA A 457 7.99 -4.79 -16.88
C ALA A 457 7.90 -6.33 -16.93
N THR A 458 9.03 -6.99 -17.15
CA THR A 458 9.11 -8.46 -17.20
C THR A 458 10.04 -9.08 -16.17
N VAL A 459 10.99 -8.29 -15.63
CA VAL A 459 11.97 -8.73 -14.64
C VAL A 459 12.16 -7.66 -13.57
N ILE A 460 12.46 -8.11 -12.35
CA ILE A 460 12.82 -7.25 -11.23
C ILE A 460 14.14 -6.51 -11.49
N SER A 461 14.21 -5.26 -11.04
CA SER A 461 15.43 -4.46 -11.12
C SER A 461 16.56 -5.09 -10.28
N PRO A 462 17.80 -5.15 -10.82
CA PRO A 462 18.95 -5.69 -10.09
C PRO A 462 19.41 -4.80 -8.92
N ILE A 463 18.86 -3.58 -8.79
CA ILE A 463 19.12 -2.68 -7.66
C ILE A 463 18.39 -3.16 -6.40
N VAL A 464 17.26 -3.87 -6.56
CA VAL A 464 16.50 -4.38 -5.42
C VAL A 464 17.23 -5.57 -4.81
N ASP A 465 17.57 -5.47 -3.53
CA ASP A 465 18.30 -6.49 -2.78
C ASP A 465 17.45 -7.74 -2.56
N GLY A 466 16.14 -7.59 -2.39
CA GLY A 466 15.19 -8.68 -2.26
C GLY A 466 13.74 -8.23 -2.28
N ALA A 467 12.85 -9.10 -2.74
CA ALA A 467 11.42 -8.84 -2.74
C ALA A 467 10.61 -10.08 -2.36
N TYR A 468 9.46 -9.89 -1.71
CA TYR A 468 8.61 -10.97 -1.24
C TYR A 468 7.13 -10.78 -1.57
N GLN A 469 6.50 -11.83 -2.11
CA GLN A 469 5.06 -11.94 -2.35
C GLN A 469 4.44 -12.94 -1.36
N SER A 470 3.61 -12.44 -0.44
CA SER A 470 2.90 -13.27 0.56
C SER A 470 1.53 -13.77 0.08
N GLY A 471 0.98 -14.78 0.77
CA GLY A 471 -0.37 -15.34 0.60
C GLY A 471 -1.22 -15.27 1.88
N CYS A 472 -1.06 -14.20 2.68
CA CYS A 472 -1.51 -14.17 4.07
C CYS A 472 -2.94 -13.67 4.31
N HIS A 473 -3.50 -12.85 3.41
CA HIS A 473 -4.82 -12.23 3.60
C HIS A 473 -5.96 -13.12 3.07
N THR A 474 -5.65 -14.10 2.24
CA THR A 474 -6.59 -15.11 1.74
C THR A 474 -6.31 -16.49 2.33
N ALA A 475 -5.52 -16.55 3.40
CA ALA A 475 -5.06 -17.79 4.02
C ALA A 475 -6.16 -18.64 4.67
N SER A 476 -7.12 -18.00 5.36
CA SER A 476 -8.13 -18.70 6.16
C SER A 476 -9.10 -19.48 5.28
N VAL A 477 -9.59 -18.88 4.18
CA VAL A 477 -10.53 -19.50 3.25
C VAL A 477 -9.86 -19.77 1.90
N TRP A 478 -9.82 -21.03 1.49
CA TRP A 478 -9.28 -21.45 0.20
C TRP A 478 -10.39 -21.82 -0.80
N ASP A 479 -11.23 -20.85 -1.12
CA ASP A 479 -12.36 -21.01 -2.05
C ASP A 479 -11.91 -21.09 -3.53
N LYS A 480 -12.88 -21.26 -4.45
CA LYS A 480 -12.59 -21.30 -5.90
C LYS A 480 -11.90 -20.02 -6.40
N LYS A 481 -12.23 -18.86 -5.83
CA LYS A 481 -11.65 -17.58 -6.24
C LYS A 481 -10.18 -17.51 -5.84
N ALA A 482 -9.85 -17.89 -4.61
CA ALA A 482 -8.47 -17.99 -4.13
C ALA A 482 -7.66 -19.03 -4.93
N GLN A 483 -8.26 -20.19 -5.20
CA GLN A 483 -7.64 -21.26 -6.01
C GLN A 483 -7.30 -20.83 -7.44
N THR A 484 -8.09 -19.91 -8.04
CA THR A 484 -7.77 -19.33 -9.35
C THR A 484 -6.74 -18.22 -9.26
N ASN A 485 -6.94 -17.28 -8.33
CA ASN A 485 -6.20 -16.02 -8.29
C ASN A 485 -4.79 -16.15 -7.70
N ILE A 486 -4.63 -16.91 -6.61
CA ILE A 486 -3.38 -16.96 -5.86
C ILE A 486 -2.29 -17.71 -6.63
N PRO A 487 -2.53 -18.88 -7.24
CA PRO A 487 -1.52 -19.51 -8.09
C PRO A 487 -1.11 -18.65 -9.30
N LYS A 488 -2.06 -17.94 -9.93
CA LYS A 488 -1.75 -16.99 -11.03
C LYS A 488 -0.82 -15.88 -10.56
N LEU A 489 -1.12 -15.26 -9.41
CA LEU A 489 -0.28 -14.22 -8.80
C LEU A 489 1.12 -14.73 -8.46
N MET A 490 1.20 -15.87 -7.77
CA MET A 490 2.48 -16.45 -7.34
C MET A 490 3.34 -16.81 -8.54
N LYS A 491 2.75 -17.40 -9.59
CA LYS A 491 3.46 -17.67 -10.84
C LYS A 491 4.03 -16.41 -11.45
N PHE A 492 3.20 -15.38 -11.63
CA PHE A 492 3.64 -14.10 -12.21
C PHE A 492 4.81 -13.49 -11.41
N MET A 493 4.66 -13.39 -10.08
CA MET A 493 5.68 -12.76 -9.23
C MET A 493 6.98 -13.57 -9.20
N ASN A 494 6.90 -14.91 -9.20
CA ASN A 494 8.08 -15.77 -9.26
C ASN A 494 8.82 -15.62 -10.60
N ASP A 495 8.09 -15.65 -11.72
CA ASP A 495 8.65 -15.46 -13.07
C ASP A 495 9.32 -14.08 -13.19
N PHE A 496 8.75 -13.06 -12.53
CA PHE A 496 9.31 -11.71 -12.46
C PHE A 496 10.61 -11.61 -11.62
N GLY A 497 10.87 -12.60 -10.76
CA GLY A 497 12.08 -12.67 -9.92
C GLY A 497 11.86 -12.41 -8.43
N VAL A 498 10.61 -12.36 -7.97
CA VAL A 498 10.24 -12.15 -6.55
C VAL A 498 10.24 -13.48 -5.79
N ILE A 499 10.65 -13.49 -4.51
CA ILE A 499 10.47 -14.66 -3.64
C ILE A 499 8.99 -14.80 -3.30
N THR A 500 8.43 -15.99 -3.47
CA THR A 500 6.99 -16.24 -3.33
C THR A 500 6.69 -17.15 -2.14
N ALA A 501 5.57 -16.91 -1.47
CA ALA A 501 5.14 -17.74 -0.34
C ALA A 501 4.65 -19.12 -0.77
N ARG A 502 4.22 -19.27 -2.02
CA ARG A 502 3.79 -20.53 -2.61
C ARG A 502 4.57 -20.76 -3.89
N ASP A 503 5.13 -21.95 -4.02
CA ASP A 503 5.81 -22.34 -5.24
C ASP A 503 4.83 -22.54 -6.38
N PRO A 504 5.01 -21.87 -7.53
CA PRO A 504 4.25 -22.18 -8.74
C PRO A 504 4.40 -23.63 -9.21
N LYS A 505 5.49 -24.33 -8.84
CA LYS A 505 5.74 -25.73 -9.22
C LYS A 505 5.38 -26.75 -8.12
N GLY A 506 5.09 -26.29 -6.90
CA GLY A 506 4.72 -27.15 -5.77
C GLY A 506 5.88 -27.92 -5.11
N GLU A 507 7.13 -27.48 -5.29
CA GLU A 507 8.34 -28.08 -4.72
C GLU A 507 8.49 -27.79 -3.22
N TYR A 508 7.91 -26.70 -2.70
CA TYR A 508 7.91 -26.37 -1.27
C TYR A 508 6.52 -26.13 -0.69
N HIS A 509 6.42 -26.32 0.64
CA HIS A 509 5.18 -26.11 1.38
C HIS A 509 4.70 -24.66 1.25
N SER A 510 3.41 -24.48 0.99
CA SER A 510 2.83 -23.15 0.82
C SER A 510 2.77 -22.41 2.14
N MET A 511 3.56 -21.35 2.26
CA MET A 511 3.55 -20.47 3.42
C MET A 511 2.38 -19.49 3.30
N THR A 512 1.67 -19.26 4.41
CA THR A 512 0.65 -18.20 4.53
C THR A 512 1.03 -17.15 5.57
N ASP A 513 2.33 -17.10 5.87
CA ASP A 513 2.95 -16.19 6.83
C ASP A 513 2.58 -14.74 6.56
N VAL A 514 2.21 -14.03 7.63
CA VAL A 514 1.90 -12.61 7.60
C VAL A 514 3.09 -11.85 7.02
N ILE A 515 2.83 -11.12 5.92
CA ILE A 515 3.84 -10.46 5.09
C ILE A 515 4.91 -9.72 5.91
N HIS A 516 4.49 -8.96 6.91
CA HIS A 516 5.39 -8.08 7.67
C HIS A 516 6.39 -8.83 8.54
N LYS A 517 6.07 -10.05 8.97
CA LYS A 517 7.04 -10.87 9.70
C LYS A 517 8.18 -11.28 8.79
N VAL A 518 7.85 -11.77 7.58
CA VAL A 518 8.84 -12.15 6.57
C VAL A 518 9.62 -10.93 6.06
N LEU A 519 8.94 -9.81 5.80
CA LEU A 519 9.60 -8.57 5.37
C LEU A 519 10.59 -8.07 6.41
N ASN A 520 10.24 -8.14 7.69
CA ASN A 520 11.16 -7.76 8.76
C ASN A 520 12.36 -8.70 8.83
N ASP A 521 12.19 -10.00 8.55
CA ASP A 521 13.31 -10.95 8.49
C ASP A 521 14.23 -10.67 7.29
N ILE A 522 13.70 -10.40 6.09
CA ILE A 522 14.53 -10.14 4.90
C ILE A 522 15.14 -8.73 4.85
N THR A 523 14.73 -7.83 5.74
CA THR A 523 15.32 -6.48 5.85
C THR A 523 16.60 -6.54 6.68
N VAL A 524 17.74 -6.74 6.02
CA VAL A 524 19.02 -7.08 6.67
C VAL A 524 20.03 -5.93 6.80
N ASP A 525 19.64 -4.69 6.49
CA ASP A 525 20.45 -3.47 6.65
C ASP A 525 19.55 -2.35 7.20
N GLU A 526 19.89 -1.76 8.34
CA GLU A 526 19.10 -0.69 8.96
C GLU A 526 19.16 0.66 8.20
N TRP A 527 19.97 0.73 7.15
CA TRP A 527 20.01 1.86 6.23
C TRP A 527 19.19 1.66 4.96
N ALA A 528 18.44 0.56 4.87
CA ALA A 528 17.61 0.24 3.73
C ALA A 528 16.36 1.15 3.65
N ILE A 529 15.93 1.40 2.41
CA ILE A 529 14.58 1.90 2.13
C ILE A 529 13.71 0.72 1.68
N ILE A 530 12.56 0.59 2.34
CA ILE A 530 11.61 -0.51 2.10
C ILE A 530 10.30 0.07 1.57
N ILE A 531 9.82 -0.47 0.46
CA ILE A 531 8.51 -0.13 -0.12
C ILE A 531 7.62 -1.37 -0.07
N GLY A 532 6.36 -1.23 0.33
CA GLY A 532 5.47 -2.37 0.41
C GLY A 532 4.03 -2.06 0.07
N GLY A 533 3.39 -2.97 -0.65
CA GLY A 533 1.98 -2.92 -1.08
C GLY A 533 0.98 -3.13 0.05
N ASP A 534 1.31 -2.67 1.25
CA ASP A 534 0.48 -2.68 2.45
C ASP A 534 0.82 -1.48 3.34
N SER A 535 -0.19 -0.85 3.94
CA SER A 535 -0.03 0.30 4.83
C SER A 535 0.80 0.02 6.09
N HIS A 536 0.84 -1.24 6.53
CA HIS A 536 1.60 -1.72 7.70
C HIS A 536 3.03 -2.13 7.33
N THR A 537 3.50 -1.75 6.14
CA THR A 537 4.91 -1.81 5.78
C THR A 537 5.68 -0.79 6.61
N ARG A 538 6.03 -1.19 7.85
CA ARG A 538 6.61 -0.38 8.92
C ARG A 538 7.75 -1.11 9.61
N MET A 539 8.61 -1.75 8.83
CA MET A 539 9.71 -2.58 9.33
C MET A 539 10.54 -1.82 10.36
N SER A 540 10.97 -2.52 11.40
CA SER A 540 11.75 -1.98 12.51
C SER A 540 13.26 -1.95 12.22
N LYS A 541 13.67 -2.38 11.03
CA LYS A 541 15.01 -2.17 10.47
C LYS A 541 14.83 -1.39 9.18
N GLY A 542 15.62 -0.33 8.99
CA GLY A 542 15.45 0.59 7.86
C GLY A 542 14.27 1.54 8.03
N VAL A 543 13.97 2.30 6.98
CA VAL A 543 12.78 3.14 6.90
C VAL A 543 11.81 2.57 5.87
N ALA A 544 10.59 2.30 6.33
CA ALA A 544 9.63 1.52 5.57
C ALA A 544 8.35 2.29 5.25
N PHE A 545 7.98 2.31 3.97
CA PHE A 545 6.83 3.02 3.45
C PHE A 545 5.79 2.05 2.89
N GLY A 546 4.60 2.10 3.49
CA GLY A 546 3.40 1.58 2.83
C GLY A 546 3.09 2.39 1.59
N ALA A 547 2.82 1.71 0.49
CA ALA A 547 2.62 2.30 -0.82
C ALA A 547 1.50 1.58 -1.59
N ASP A 548 0.98 2.24 -2.61
CA ASP A 548 0.02 1.65 -3.54
C ASP A 548 0.71 0.68 -4.53
N SER A 549 -0.10 -0.14 -5.20
CA SER A 549 0.37 -1.13 -6.16
C SER A 549 1.19 -0.53 -7.31
N GLY A 550 0.92 0.70 -7.73
CA GLY A 550 1.67 1.38 -8.78
C GLY A 550 3.06 1.79 -8.35
N THR A 551 3.18 2.38 -7.16
CA THR A 551 4.46 2.71 -6.55
C THR A 551 5.30 1.45 -6.26
N VAL A 552 4.66 0.36 -5.81
CA VAL A 552 5.34 -0.94 -5.61
C VAL A 552 5.83 -1.51 -6.94
N ALA A 553 5.01 -1.45 -7.99
CA ALA A 553 5.40 -1.88 -9.33
C ALA A 553 6.58 -1.06 -9.88
N LEU A 554 6.60 0.26 -9.67
CA LEU A 554 7.75 1.11 -10.03
C LEU A 554 9.02 0.71 -9.27
N ALA A 555 8.92 0.46 -7.96
CA ALA A 555 10.05 0.04 -7.14
C ALA A 555 10.60 -1.32 -7.63
N LEU A 556 9.73 -2.27 -7.93
CA LEU A 556 10.11 -3.58 -8.49
C LEU A 556 10.75 -3.44 -9.88
N ALA A 557 10.16 -2.65 -10.77
CA ALA A 557 10.60 -2.53 -12.16
C ALA A 557 11.86 -1.67 -12.33
N THR A 558 12.06 -0.67 -11.47
CA THR A 558 13.15 0.31 -11.62
C THR A 558 14.19 0.26 -10.52
N GLY A 559 13.87 -0.31 -9.36
CA GLY A 559 14.72 -0.28 -8.16
C GLY A 559 14.78 1.08 -7.47
N GLU A 560 13.91 2.01 -7.87
CA GLU A 560 13.94 3.40 -7.42
C GLU A 560 12.54 3.89 -7.05
N ALA A 561 12.47 4.87 -6.15
CA ALA A 561 11.25 5.60 -5.84
C ALA A 561 11.53 7.10 -5.78
N SER A 562 10.57 7.93 -6.19
CA SER A 562 10.65 9.38 -6.09
C SER A 562 9.73 9.88 -4.99
N MET A 563 10.28 10.53 -3.98
CA MET A 563 9.52 11.10 -2.87
C MET A 563 10.28 12.21 -2.17
N PRO A 564 9.58 13.18 -1.54
CA PRO A 564 10.27 14.15 -0.70
C PRO A 564 10.84 13.48 0.54
N ILE A 565 11.99 13.96 1.02
CA ILE A 565 12.52 13.60 2.34
C ILE A 565 11.53 14.12 3.38
N PRO A 566 10.85 13.27 4.17
CA PRO A 566 9.83 13.73 5.11
C PRO A 566 10.46 14.37 6.35
N GLU A 567 9.71 15.24 7.02
CA GLU A 567 10.05 15.67 8.39
C GLU A 567 9.92 14.49 9.37
N SER A 568 10.73 14.50 10.42
CA SER A 568 10.69 13.50 11.50
C SER A 568 10.16 14.08 12.81
N VAL A 569 9.42 13.27 13.57
CA VAL A 569 9.07 13.48 14.98
C VAL A 569 9.85 12.49 15.82
N LYS A 570 10.60 13.00 16.80
CA LYS A 570 11.38 12.17 17.71
C LYS A 570 10.48 11.62 18.83
N VAL A 571 10.57 10.32 19.11
CA VAL A 571 9.89 9.70 20.26
C VAL A 571 10.90 9.07 21.19
N THR A 572 10.90 9.51 22.45
CA THR A 572 11.76 9.00 23.52
C THR A 572 10.94 8.62 24.74
N PHE A 573 11.55 7.86 25.66
CA PHE A 573 10.88 7.30 26.83
C PHE A 573 11.65 7.64 28.11
N LYS A 574 10.92 7.83 29.21
CA LYS A 574 11.48 8.03 30.55
C LYS A 574 10.70 7.22 31.59
N GLY A 575 11.29 7.00 32.75
CA GLY A 575 10.67 6.26 33.84
C GLY A 575 10.79 4.74 33.66
N GLU A 576 9.97 3.99 34.40
CA GLU A 576 10.02 2.52 34.42
C GLU A 576 8.62 1.92 34.16
N MET A 577 8.59 0.99 33.20
CA MET A 577 7.39 0.22 32.86
C MET A 577 7.02 -0.72 34.02
N LYS A 578 5.75 -0.72 34.43
CA LYS A 578 5.29 -1.59 35.54
C LYS A 578 5.27 -3.06 35.10
N GLU A 579 5.65 -3.96 36.01
CA GLU A 579 5.82 -5.41 35.72
C GLU A 579 4.56 -6.08 35.19
N HIS A 580 3.36 -5.60 35.56
CA HIS A 580 2.09 -6.17 35.10
C HIS A 580 1.64 -5.64 33.72
N MET A 581 2.40 -4.75 33.07
CA MET A 581 2.04 -4.14 31.80
C MET A 581 2.62 -4.91 30.63
N ASP A 582 1.94 -4.87 29.47
CA ASP A 582 2.51 -5.33 28.21
C ASP A 582 2.95 -4.14 27.34
N PHE A 583 3.99 -4.32 26.51
CA PHE A 583 4.50 -3.24 25.68
C PHE A 583 3.44 -2.66 24.74
N ARG A 584 2.42 -3.44 24.35
CA ARG A 584 1.28 -2.94 23.57
C ARG A 584 0.51 -1.84 24.29
N ASP A 585 0.45 -1.87 25.62
CA ASP A 585 -0.21 -0.81 26.41
C ASP A 585 0.58 0.50 26.35
N VAL A 586 1.92 0.42 26.31
CA VAL A 586 2.80 1.59 26.11
C VAL A 586 2.59 2.21 24.72
N VAL A 587 2.42 1.37 23.70
CA VAL A 587 2.12 1.82 22.33
C VAL A 587 0.82 2.62 22.30
N HIS A 588 -0.27 2.11 22.88
CA HIS A 588 -1.55 2.84 22.94
C HIS A 588 -1.43 4.13 23.79
N ALA A 589 -0.78 4.08 24.95
CA ALA A 589 -0.59 5.25 25.81
C ALA A 589 0.21 6.38 25.13
N THR A 590 1.11 6.04 24.21
CA THR A 590 1.91 7.02 23.46
C THR A 590 1.03 8.01 22.72
N GLN A 591 -0.10 7.57 22.15
CA GLN A 591 -1.06 8.46 21.50
C GLN A 591 -1.65 9.49 22.45
N ALA A 592 -2.17 9.01 23.59
CA ALA A 592 -2.83 9.85 24.58
C ALA A 592 -1.85 10.87 25.17
N GLN A 593 -0.61 10.46 25.43
CA GLN A 593 0.43 11.35 25.91
C GLN A 593 0.88 12.37 24.85
N MET A 594 0.94 11.98 23.57
CA MET A 594 1.22 12.90 22.46
C MET A 594 0.10 13.94 22.34
N LEU A 595 -1.16 13.52 22.27
CA LEU A 595 -2.29 14.46 22.16
C LEU A 595 -2.33 15.44 23.34
N LYS A 596 -2.00 14.98 24.55
CA LYS A 596 -1.88 15.84 25.74
C LYS A 596 -0.74 16.85 25.64
N GLN A 597 0.41 16.46 25.10
CA GLN A 597 1.59 17.35 24.95
C GLN A 597 1.39 18.44 23.89
N PHE A 598 0.51 18.21 22.91
CA PHE A 598 0.31 19.08 21.75
C PHE A 598 -1.14 19.59 21.61
N ASP A 599 -1.84 19.81 22.73
CA ASP A 599 -3.19 20.42 22.76
C ASP A 599 -4.23 19.76 21.84
N GLY A 600 -4.15 18.43 21.68
CA GLY A 600 -5.00 17.61 20.82
C GLY A 600 -4.55 17.55 19.35
N GLU A 601 -3.42 18.15 18.98
CA GLU A 601 -2.86 18.05 17.63
C GLU A 601 -2.10 16.72 17.45
N ASN A 602 -2.44 15.97 16.40
CA ASN A 602 -1.64 14.83 15.99
C ASN A 602 -0.40 15.27 15.19
N VAL A 603 0.71 15.50 15.91
CA VAL A 603 1.99 15.91 15.30
C VAL A 603 2.62 14.85 14.39
N PHE A 604 2.21 13.58 14.50
CA PHE A 604 2.73 12.50 13.66
C PHE A 604 2.18 12.50 12.23
N GLN A 605 1.00 13.10 12.02
CA GLN A 605 0.30 13.05 10.75
C GLN A 605 1.18 13.57 9.59
N GLY A 606 1.41 12.72 8.58
CA GLY A 606 2.21 13.05 7.40
C GLY A 606 3.73 13.08 7.60
N ARG A 607 4.23 12.76 8.80
CA ARG A 607 5.66 12.79 9.17
C ARG A 607 6.20 11.39 9.46
N ILE A 608 7.51 11.27 9.63
CA ILE A 608 8.13 10.03 10.07
C ILE A 608 8.22 10.00 11.59
N ILE A 609 7.87 8.88 12.22
CA ILE A 609 8.12 8.65 13.64
C ILE A 609 9.51 7.99 13.78
N GLU A 610 10.46 8.72 14.34
CA GLU A 610 11.80 8.23 14.69
C GLU A 610 11.79 7.85 16.17
N VAL A 611 11.67 6.55 16.45
CA VAL A 611 11.44 6.02 17.81
C VAL A 611 12.72 5.42 18.39
N HIS A 612 13.07 5.84 19.60
CA HIS A 612 14.28 5.42 20.32
C HIS A 612 13.97 4.33 21.37
N ILE A 613 13.68 3.12 20.90
CA ILE A 613 13.36 1.93 21.73
C ILE A 613 14.49 0.90 21.72
N GLY A 614 15.73 1.33 21.50
CA GLY A 614 16.83 0.49 21.01
C GLY A 614 17.30 -0.71 21.85
N THR A 615 16.61 -1.02 22.94
CA THR A 615 16.77 -2.24 23.75
C THR A 615 15.85 -3.39 23.29
N LEU A 616 14.88 -3.12 22.42
CA LEU A 616 13.96 -4.13 21.89
C LEU A 616 14.49 -4.74 20.58
N PRO A 617 14.58 -6.08 20.48
CA PRO A 617 14.81 -6.75 19.21
C PRO A 617 13.78 -6.33 18.17
N ALA A 618 14.18 -6.40 16.89
CA ALA A 618 13.38 -5.89 15.79
C ALA A 618 11.97 -6.50 15.71
N ASP A 619 11.78 -7.76 16.06
CA ASP A 619 10.44 -8.34 16.07
C ASP A 619 9.54 -7.69 17.13
N GLN A 620 9.98 -7.54 18.38
CA GLN A 620 9.22 -6.87 19.44
C GLN A 620 9.01 -5.38 19.15
N ALA A 621 10.05 -4.69 18.67
CA ALA A 621 10.00 -3.29 18.26
C ALA A 621 8.96 -3.04 17.15
N PHE A 622 8.66 -4.07 16.34
CA PHE A 622 7.65 -3.99 15.30
C PHE A 622 6.27 -3.66 15.85
N THR A 623 5.93 -4.03 17.09
CA THR A 623 4.68 -3.61 17.75
C THR A 623 4.50 -2.10 17.73
N PHE A 624 5.57 -1.34 17.95
CA PHE A 624 5.50 0.12 17.94
C PHE A 624 5.48 0.65 16.51
N THR A 625 6.39 0.18 15.65
CA THR A 625 6.51 0.71 14.29
C THR A 625 5.26 0.40 13.44
N ASP A 626 4.67 -0.78 13.58
CA ASP A 626 3.45 -1.20 12.90
C ASP A 626 2.25 -0.30 13.24
N TRP A 627 2.08 0.01 14.53
CA TRP A 627 1.03 0.91 15.02
C TRP A 627 1.10 2.33 14.42
N THR A 628 2.29 2.81 14.03
CA THR A 628 2.45 4.17 13.48
C THR A 628 1.62 4.40 12.20
N ALA A 629 1.26 3.33 11.48
CA ALA A 629 0.35 3.43 10.34
C ALA A 629 -0.98 4.08 10.72
N GLU A 630 -1.48 3.80 11.92
CA GLU A 630 -2.76 4.31 12.42
C GLU A 630 -2.65 5.71 13.02
N MET A 631 -1.43 6.20 13.27
CA MET A 631 -1.17 7.60 13.64
C MET A 631 -1.15 8.55 12.45
N LYS A 632 -1.55 8.06 11.27
CA LYS A 632 -1.46 8.79 9.99
C LYS A 632 -0.02 9.20 9.65
N ALA A 633 0.98 8.51 10.22
CA ALA A 633 2.39 8.74 9.95
C ALA A 633 2.75 8.29 8.52
N LYS A 634 3.69 9.00 7.89
CA LYS A 634 4.19 8.65 6.55
C LYS A 634 5.00 7.36 6.59
N ALA A 635 5.86 7.21 7.60
CA ALA A 635 6.66 6.02 7.90
C ALA A 635 7.17 6.06 9.34
N SER A 636 7.94 5.04 9.72
CA SER A 636 8.60 4.96 11.01
C SER A 636 9.98 4.33 10.84
N ILE A 637 10.86 4.61 11.80
CA ILE A 637 12.16 3.97 11.96
C ILE A 637 12.44 3.72 13.45
N CYS A 638 13.03 2.57 13.75
CA CYS A 638 13.51 2.24 15.09
C CYS A 638 15.03 2.52 15.16
N ILE A 639 15.45 3.28 16.18
CA ILE A 639 16.87 3.50 16.49
C ILE A 639 17.30 2.46 17.52
N SER A 640 18.21 1.57 17.12
CA SER A 640 18.64 0.39 17.88
C SER A 640 20.05 0.54 18.45
N GLU A 641 20.31 -0.11 19.58
CA GLU A 641 21.67 -0.32 20.08
C GLU A 641 22.40 -1.38 19.24
N ASP A 642 23.74 -1.33 19.22
CA ASP A 642 24.58 -2.22 18.43
C ASP A 642 24.29 -3.71 18.71
N ASP A 643 24.27 -4.09 20.00
CA ASP A 643 24.06 -5.49 20.42
C ASP A 643 22.64 -5.97 20.06
N THR A 644 21.62 -5.12 20.27
CA THR A 644 20.22 -5.42 19.92
C THR A 644 20.04 -5.58 18.41
N LEU A 645 20.69 -4.74 17.61
CA LEU A 645 20.65 -4.84 16.16
C LEU A 645 21.36 -6.10 15.68
N ILE A 646 22.54 -6.43 16.23
CA ILE A 646 23.24 -7.69 15.92
C ILE A 646 22.34 -8.89 16.23
N GLN A 647 21.71 -8.92 17.41
CA GLN A 647 20.77 -9.98 17.79
C GLN A 647 19.64 -10.12 16.76
N SER A 648 19.06 -8.99 16.35
CA SER A 648 17.99 -8.95 15.36
C SER A 648 18.41 -9.47 13.99
N LEU A 649 19.64 -9.15 13.55
CA LEU A 649 20.20 -9.62 12.28
C LEU A 649 20.54 -11.12 12.31
N GLU A 650 21.02 -11.66 13.42
CA GLU A 650 21.26 -13.10 13.56
C GLU A 650 19.95 -13.92 13.54
N ILE A 651 18.89 -13.41 14.18
CA ILE A 651 17.55 -14.03 14.10
C ILE A 651 17.05 -14.01 12.65
N ALA A 652 17.14 -12.87 11.97
CA ALA A 652 16.77 -12.72 10.57
C ALA A 652 17.51 -13.72 9.68
N LYS A 653 18.84 -13.82 9.80
CA LYS A 653 19.65 -14.80 9.06
C LYS A 653 19.19 -16.23 9.28
N SER A 654 18.93 -16.61 10.54
CA SER A 654 18.46 -17.97 10.85
C SER A 654 17.13 -18.27 10.18
N ARG A 655 16.20 -17.30 10.12
CA ARG A 655 14.90 -17.47 9.47
C ARG A 655 15.01 -17.49 7.94
N ILE A 656 15.89 -16.66 7.36
CA ILE A 656 16.19 -16.72 5.92
C ILE A 656 16.81 -18.06 5.55
N GLN A 657 17.71 -18.61 6.39
CA GLN A 657 18.29 -19.93 6.15
C GLN A 657 17.20 -21.03 6.12
N ILE A 658 16.21 -20.96 7.01
CA ILE A 658 15.05 -21.89 6.97
C ILE A 658 14.30 -21.77 5.63
N MET A 659 14.13 -20.56 5.09
CA MET A 659 13.49 -20.36 3.78
C MET A 659 14.32 -21.01 2.66
N ILE A 660 15.64 -20.88 2.69
CA ILE A 660 16.57 -21.52 1.74
C ILE A 660 16.47 -23.04 1.86
N ASP A 661 16.50 -23.59 3.08
CA ASP A 661 16.44 -25.02 3.35
C ASP A 661 15.09 -25.63 2.90
N LYS A 662 14.01 -24.83 2.94
CA LYS A 662 12.70 -25.16 2.38
C LYS A 662 12.66 -25.10 0.84
N GLY A 663 13.71 -24.63 0.18
CA GLY A 663 13.80 -24.53 -1.29
C GLY A 663 13.22 -23.25 -1.87
N MET A 664 13.03 -22.19 -1.07
CA MET A 664 12.39 -20.95 -1.53
C MET A 664 13.31 -20.01 -2.30
N ASP A 665 14.63 -20.24 -2.28
CA ASP A 665 15.56 -19.35 -2.97
C ASP A 665 15.39 -19.47 -4.49
N ASN A 666 15.34 -18.34 -5.17
CA ASN A 666 15.09 -18.31 -6.61
C ASN A 666 16.39 -18.54 -7.39
N HIS A 667 16.29 -18.59 -8.72
CA HIS A 667 17.45 -18.78 -9.60
C HIS A 667 18.53 -17.69 -9.46
N ASN A 668 18.17 -16.51 -8.95
CA ASN A 668 19.09 -15.39 -8.69
C ASN A 668 19.76 -15.49 -7.30
N GLN A 669 19.43 -16.49 -6.48
CA GLN A 669 19.97 -16.68 -5.13
C GLN A 669 19.79 -15.46 -4.21
N VAL A 670 18.63 -14.81 -4.30
CA VAL A 670 18.29 -13.59 -3.55
C VAL A 670 18.43 -13.81 -2.04
N LEU A 671 17.89 -14.90 -1.49
CA LEU A 671 17.90 -15.14 -0.05
C LEU A 671 19.32 -15.36 0.47
N LYS A 672 20.14 -16.10 -0.27
CA LYS A 672 21.55 -16.27 0.05
C LYS A 672 22.30 -14.93 0.02
N GLY A 673 22.04 -14.09 -0.98
CA GLY A 673 22.62 -12.74 -1.06
C GLY A 673 22.25 -11.85 0.14
N LEU A 674 21.05 -12.01 0.70
CA LEU A 674 20.63 -11.30 1.92
C LEU A 674 21.40 -11.79 3.16
N ILE A 675 21.67 -13.10 3.29
CA ILE A 675 22.52 -13.63 4.38
C ILE A 675 23.93 -13.01 4.30
N GLU A 676 24.52 -12.96 3.11
CA GLU A 676 25.85 -12.38 2.90
C GLU A 676 25.89 -10.88 3.28
N LYS A 677 24.83 -10.13 2.96
CA LYS A 677 24.68 -8.72 3.39
C LYS A 677 24.54 -8.59 4.90
N ALA A 678 23.74 -9.44 5.53
CA ALA A 678 23.58 -9.45 6.98
C ALA A 678 24.91 -9.76 7.69
N ASP A 679 25.67 -10.74 7.21
CA ASP A 679 26.99 -11.10 7.74
C ASP A 679 27.97 -9.92 7.68
N LYS A 680 28.00 -9.22 6.53
CA LYS A 680 28.79 -8.01 6.38
C LYS A 680 28.38 -6.94 7.38
N ARG A 681 27.08 -6.67 7.51
CA ARG A 681 26.58 -5.64 8.43
C ARG A 681 26.89 -5.96 9.89
N ILE A 682 26.73 -7.22 10.30
CA ILE A 682 27.11 -7.68 11.65
C ILE A 682 28.61 -7.48 11.90
N ALA A 683 29.46 -7.80 10.91
CA ALA A 683 30.90 -7.60 11.05
C ALA A 683 31.29 -6.13 11.21
N GLU A 684 30.66 -5.22 10.44
CA GLU A 684 30.87 -3.77 10.54
C GLU A 684 30.47 -3.19 11.90
N ILE A 685 29.37 -3.68 12.49
CA ILE A 685 28.91 -3.24 13.82
C ILE A 685 29.87 -3.78 14.89
N ARG A 686 30.18 -5.09 14.87
CA ARG A 686 31.07 -5.73 15.85
C ARG A 686 32.48 -5.14 15.85
N SER A 687 32.99 -4.71 14.69
CA SER A 687 34.31 -4.09 14.58
C SER A 687 34.33 -2.62 15.01
N GLY A 688 33.16 -1.97 15.08
CA GLY A 688 33.03 -0.52 15.27
C GLY A 688 33.39 0.29 14.02
N GLU A 689 33.63 -0.34 12.86
CA GLU A 689 33.89 0.36 11.59
C GLU A 689 32.70 1.24 11.19
N LYS A 690 31.49 0.67 11.32
CA LYS A 690 30.23 1.37 11.10
C LYS A 690 29.20 0.90 12.12
N PRO A 691 29.02 1.62 13.25
CA PRO A 691 28.05 1.26 14.28
C PRO A 691 26.62 1.33 13.76
N ALA A 692 25.65 0.89 14.56
CA ALA A 692 24.24 1.01 14.24
C ALA A 692 23.86 2.47 13.93
N LEU A 693 22.92 2.64 12.99
CA LEU A 693 22.44 3.94 12.59
C LEU A 693 21.88 4.73 13.78
N THR A 694 22.43 5.94 13.98
CA THR A 694 21.92 6.92 14.94
C THR A 694 21.82 8.30 14.28
N PRO A 695 20.84 9.15 14.66
CA PRO A 695 20.80 10.55 14.23
C PRO A 695 22.00 11.34 14.76
N ASP A 696 22.33 12.47 14.14
CA ASP A 696 23.31 13.41 14.69
C ASP A 696 22.76 14.13 15.93
N ALA A 697 23.61 14.41 16.91
CA ALA A 697 23.20 15.07 18.15
C ALA A 697 22.57 16.47 17.94
N ASN A 698 22.90 17.16 16.85
CA ASN A 698 22.33 18.45 16.46
C ASN A 698 21.28 18.36 15.33
N ALA A 699 20.72 17.18 15.06
CA ALA A 699 19.60 17.01 14.14
C ALA A 699 18.37 17.82 14.58
N LYS A 700 17.54 18.22 13.63
CA LYS A 700 16.31 18.98 13.89
C LYS A 700 15.08 18.15 13.58
N TYR A 701 14.21 18.03 14.58
CA TYR A 701 12.92 17.37 14.47
C TYR A 701 11.81 18.41 14.38
N TYR A 702 10.69 18.04 13.75
CA TYR A 702 9.49 18.86 13.74
C TYR A 702 8.93 19.02 15.15
N ALA A 703 8.90 17.90 15.90
CA ALA A 703 8.47 17.84 17.28
C ALA A 703 9.22 16.73 18.02
N GLU A 704 9.24 16.82 19.35
CA GLU A 704 9.77 15.78 20.22
C GLU A 704 8.66 15.36 21.21
N VAL A 705 8.38 14.06 21.24
CA VAL A 705 7.38 13.44 22.13
C VAL A 705 8.13 12.63 23.17
N VAL A 706 7.91 12.93 24.45
CA VAL A 706 8.48 12.16 25.56
C VAL A 706 7.37 11.34 26.21
N VAL A 707 7.50 10.01 26.18
CA VAL A 707 6.56 9.07 26.81
C VAL A 707 7.01 8.79 28.24
N ASP A 708 6.14 9.11 29.19
CA ASP A 708 6.32 8.87 30.62
C ASP A 708 5.78 7.48 30.98
N LEU A 709 6.67 6.51 31.19
CA LEU A 709 6.30 5.13 31.54
C LEU A 709 5.69 5.03 32.94
N ASP A 710 6.06 5.92 33.86
CA ASP A 710 5.52 5.92 35.24
C ASP A 710 4.05 6.31 35.29
N ALA A 711 3.56 7.03 34.27
CA ALA A 711 2.15 7.39 34.14
C ALA A 711 1.28 6.25 33.58
N ILE A 712 1.89 5.16 33.10
CA ILE A 712 1.20 4.03 32.48
C ILE A 712 1.11 2.89 33.50
N VAL A 713 0.05 2.91 34.29
CA VAL A 713 -0.14 2.01 35.44
C VAL A 713 -1.25 0.97 35.25
N GLU A 714 -2.03 1.08 34.18
CA GLU A 714 -3.12 0.17 33.81
C GLU A 714 -3.11 -0.12 32.31
N PRO A 715 -3.56 -1.32 31.88
CA PRO A 715 -3.69 -1.67 30.46
C PRO A 715 -4.56 -0.69 29.68
N MET A 716 -4.21 -0.48 28.41
CA MET A 716 -4.76 0.59 27.57
C MET A 716 -5.50 0.02 26.36
N ILE A 717 -6.75 0.47 26.17
CA ILE A 717 -7.63 0.01 25.10
C ILE A 717 -7.92 1.16 24.13
N ALA A 718 -7.66 0.95 22.84
CA ALA A 718 -8.14 1.86 21.81
C ALA A 718 -9.63 1.60 21.55
N ASP A 719 -10.46 2.61 21.80
CA ASP A 719 -11.92 2.55 21.76
C ASP A 719 -12.45 3.30 20.51
N PRO A 720 -13.21 2.65 19.62
CA PRO A 720 -13.82 3.31 18.47
C PRO A 720 -14.86 4.38 18.83
N ASP A 721 -15.28 4.48 20.09
CA ASP A 721 -16.24 5.45 20.61
C ASP A 721 -17.49 5.56 19.72
N VAL A 722 -18.06 4.42 19.35
CA VAL A 722 -19.10 4.30 18.32
C VAL A 722 -20.35 5.13 18.60
N ASN A 723 -20.53 5.57 19.85
CA ASN A 723 -21.66 6.37 20.32
C ASN A 723 -21.34 7.86 20.53
N ASN A 724 -20.17 8.33 20.10
CA ASN A 724 -19.84 9.76 20.15
C ASN A 724 -20.93 10.57 19.44
N GLU A 725 -21.37 11.68 20.03
CA GLU A 725 -22.38 12.56 19.44
C GLU A 725 -21.88 13.18 18.12
N ASP A 726 -20.58 13.49 18.08
CA ASP A 726 -19.90 13.94 16.88
C ASP A 726 -19.49 12.73 16.02
N VAL A 727 -20.16 12.58 14.88
CA VAL A 727 -19.93 11.47 13.95
C VAL A 727 -18.49 11.45 13.44
N SER A 728 -17.86 12.62 13.30
CA SER A 728 -16.48 12.74 12.79
C SER A 728 -15.42 12.16 13.72
N LYS A 729 -15.77 11.92 15.00
CA LYS A 729 -14.87 11.37 16.03
C LYS A 729 -15.01 9.87 16.24
N ARG A 730 -16.06 9.26 15.69
CA ARG A 730 -16.28 7.83 15.76
C ARG A 730 -15.25 7.09 14.90
N TYR A 731 -14.87 5.90 15.34
CA TYR A 731 -13.95 5.01 14.65
C TYR A 731 -12.58 5.64 14.36
N THR A 732 -12.15 6.57 15.22
CA THR A 732 -10.81 7.15 15.23
C THR A 732 -9.94 6.42 16.24
N HIS A 733 -8.63 6.41 16.05
CA HIS A 733 -7.70 5.84 17.04
C HIS A 733 -7.46 6.78 18.23
N ASP A 734 -8.01 8.00 18.22
CA ASP A 734 -7.66 9.06 19.18
C ASP A 734 -8.21 8.83 20.60
N THR A 735 -9.13 7.89 20.77
CA THR A 735 -9.74 7.57 22.06
C THR A 735 -9.07 6.36 22.69
N ILE A 736 -8.23 6.60 23.69
CA ILE A 736 -7.57 5.56 24.51
C ILE A 736 -8.18 5.56 25.91
N ARG A 737 -8.56 4.39 26.42
CA ARG A 737 -9.19 4.22 27.73
C ARG A 737 -8.51 3.11 28.54
N ASP A 738 -8.34 3.31 29.84
CA ASP A 738 -7.82 2.30 30.75
C ASP A 738 -8.90 1.27 31.15
N LEU A 739 -8.50 0.22 31.89
CA LEU A 739 -9.44 -0.79 32.39
C LEU A 739 -10.44 -0.21 33.39
N THR A 740 -10.00 0.73 34.23
CA THR A 740 -10.86 1.36 35.25
C THR A 740 -12.08 2.05 34.64
N TYR A 741 -11.94 2.68 33.47
CA TYR A 741 -13.06 3.27 32.73
C TYR A 741 -14.21 2.27 32.48
N TYR A 742 -13.91 1.01 32.20
CA TYR A 742 -14.92 0.00 31.86
C TYR A 742 -15.54 -0.67 33.09
N GLY A 743 -15.01 -0.42 34.29
CA GLY A 743 -15.55 -0.90 35.57
C GLY A 743 -15.65 -2.42 35.73
N GLY A 744 -15.06 -3.19 34.81
CA GLY A 744 -15.21 -4.63 34.76
C GLY A 744 -16.57 -5.12 34.22
N GLU A 745 -17.38 -4.27 33.56
CA GLU A 745 -18.76 -4.63 33.18
C GLU A 745 -19.02 -4.69 31.66
N LYS A 746 -18.18 -4.03 30.84
CA LYS A 746 -18.38 -3.97 29.38
C LYS A 746 -18.32 -5.37 28.78
N LYS A 747 -19.43 -5.85 28.24
CA LYS A 747 -19.54 -7.16 27.57
C LYS A 747 -18.60 -7.26 26.36
N VAL A 748 -17.99 -8.43 26.19
CA VAL A 748 -17.22 -8.82 25.00
C VAL A 748 -17.90 -10.02 24.38
N ASP A 749 -18.18 -9.93 23.07
CA ASP A 749 -18.85 -10.98 22.29
C ASP A 749 -17.84 -11.83 21.51
N LEU A 750 -16.63 -11.32 21.21
CA LEU A 750 -15.54 -12.08 20.56
C LEU A 750 -14.16 -11.54 20.93
N GLY A 751 -13.22 -12.43 21.26
CA GLY A 751 -11.80 -12.13 21.42
C GLY A 751 -10.97 -12.59 20.21
N PHE A 752 -9.99 -11.79 19.77
CA PHE A 752 -9.09 -12.16 18.68
C PHE A 752 -7.62 -11.86 19.00
N VAL A 753 -6.80 -12.91 19.05
CA VAL A 753 -5.33 -12.84 19.19
C VAL A 753 -4.69 -13.29 17.88
N GLY A 754 -4.36 -12.33 17.02
CA GLY A 754 -3.72 -12.60 15.75
C GLY A 754 -3.57 -11.33 14.93
N SER A 755 -2.45 -11.18 14.23
CA SER A 755 -2.14 -10.15 13.22
C SER A 755 -0.62 -10.06 13.05
N CYS A 756 -0.16 -9.07 12.30
CA CYS A 756 1.23 -8.64 12.26
C CYS A 756 1.76 -8.10 13.61
N MET A 757 0.89 -7.73 14.56
CA MET A 757 1.28 -7.25 15.90
C MET A 757 1.64 -8.38 16.86
N VAL A 758 1.31 -9.64 16.54
CA VAL A 758 1.52 -10.79 17.43
C VAL A 758 2.90 -11.40 17.19
N HIS A 759 3.58 -11.84 18.25
CA HIS A 759 4.88 -12.50 18.23
C HIS A 759 4.80 -13.89 18.85
N LYS A 760 5.92 -14.62 18.86
CA LYS A 760 5.99 -15.87 19.63
C LYS A 760 5.63 -15.64 21.11
N GLY A 761 6.17 -14.58 21.71
CA GLY A 761 5.92 -14.21 23.11
C GLY A 761 4.44 -14.08 23.43
N ASP A 762 3.66 -13.41 22.56
CA ASP A 762 2.22 -13.28 22.72
C ASP A 762 1.49 -14.63 22.80
N LEU A 763 1.85 -15.60 21.95
CA LEU A 763 1.23 -16.93 22.02
C LEU A 763 1.64 -17.72 23.26
N LYS A 764 2.84 -17.47 23.79
CA LYS A 764 3.27 -18.00 25.10
C LYS A 764 2.50 -17.34 26.24
N ILE A 765 2.16 -16.06 26.14
CA ILE A 765 1.26 -15.39 27.09
C ILE A 765 -0.10 -16.09 27.09
N VAL A 766 -0.68 -16.38 25.91
CA VAL A 766 -1.95 -17.13 25.82
C VAL A 766 -1.82 -18.48 26.54
N SER A 767 -0.77 -19.26 26.24
CA SER A 767 -0.57 -20.58 26.86
C SER A 767 -0.43 -20.45 28.39
N GLN A 768 0.40 -19.54 28.89
CA GLN A 768 0.63 -19.33 30.32
C GLN A 768 -0.61 -18.84 31.06
N MET A 769 -1.40 -17.95 30.46
CA MET A 769 -2.67 -17.50 31.03
C MET A 769 -3.65 -18.66 31.18
N LEU A 770 -3.77 -19.54 30.18
CA LEU A 770 -4.62 -20.74 30.28
C LEU A 770 -4.15 -21.65 31.43
N ARG A 771 -2.84 -21.78 31.67
CA ARG A 771 -2.31 -22.51 32.85
C ARG A 771 -2.69 -21.84 34.17
N ASN A 772 -2.53 -20.52 34.26
CA ASN A 772 -2.86 -19.76 35.46
C ASN A 772 -4.36 -19.87 35.79
N LEU A 773 -5.22 -19.69 34.78
CA LEU A 773 -6.67 -19.80 34.92
C LEU A 773 -7.10 -21.24 35.27
N GLU A 774 -6.51 -22.27 34.66
CA GLU A 774 -6.74 -23.67 35.05
C GLU A 774 -6.32 -23.93 36.50
N LYS A 775 -5.17 -23.40 36.92
CA LYS A 775 -4.69 -23.56 38.31
C LYS A 775 -5.62 -22.89 39.32
N GLN A 776 -6.19 -21.74 38.97
CA GLN A 776 -7.09 -20.98 39.82
C GLN A 776 -8.50 -21.59 39.87
N ASN A 777 -9.04 -22.02 38.72
CA ASN A 777 -10.45 -22.38 38.57
C ASN A 777 -10.70 -23.88 38.35
N GLY A 778 -9.66 -24.69 38.19
CA GLY A 778 -9.70 -26.13 37.88
C GLY A 778 -9.98 -26.47 36.42
N LYS A 779 -10.58 -25.55 35.65
CA LYS A 779 -10.80 -25.63 34.20
C LYS A 779 -10.85 -24.23 33.59
N VAL A 780 -10.67 -24.14 32.28
CA VAL A 780 -10.91 -22.90 31.50
C VAL A 780 -12.19 -23.05 30.71
N GLU A 781 -13.11 -22.11 30.86
CA GLU A 781 -14.35 -22.02 30.06
C GLU A 781 -14.43 -20.64 29.43
N PHE A 782 -14.76 -20.59 28.14
CA PHE A 782 -14.90 -19.35 27.40
C PHE A 782 -16.36 -18.87 27.49
N GLN A 783 -16.55 -17.60 27.88
CA GLN A 783 -17.88 -16.95 27.84
C GLN A 783 -18.10 -16.17 26.54
N ALA A 784 -17.02 -15.96 25.77
CA ALA A 784 -17.02 -15.50 24.39
C ALA A 784 -15.94 -16.27 23.60
N PRO A 785 -16.11 -16.53 22.29
CA PRO A 785 -15.10 -17.16 21.45
C PRO A 785 -13.75 -16.45 21.52
N LEU A 786 -12.67 -17.23 21.52
CA LEU A 786 -11.31 -16.72 21.36
C LEU A 786 -10.71 -17.25 20.07
N VAL A 787 -10.55 -16.40 19.07
CA VAL A 787 -9.88 -16.76 17.80
C VAL A 787 -8.40 -16.45 17.92
N VAL A 788 -7.54 -17.44 17.73
CA VAL A 788 -6.08 -17.32 17.80
C VAL A 788 -5.47 -17.67 16.45
N ALA A 789 -4.66 -16.77 15.88
CA ALA A 789 -3.93 -17.01 14.63
C ALA A 789 -2.46 -16.65 14.83
N ALA A 790 -1.58 -17.66 14.76
CA ALA A 790 -0.14 -17.42 14.75
C ALA A 790 0.24 -16.64 13.48
N PRO A 791 1.23 -15.75 13.51
CA PRO A 791 1.56 -14.96 12.33
C PRO A 791 2.40 -15.74 11.30
N THR A 792 3.13 -16.79 11.71
CA THR A 792 3.97 -17.61 10.80
C THR A 792 3.98 -19.08 11.20
N TYR A 793 4.26 -19.96 10.23
CA TYR A 793 4.49 -21.39 10.48
C TYR A 793 5.72 -21.63 11.35
N ASN A 794 6.80 -20.87 11.16
CA ASN A 794 8.02 -21.03 11.98
C ASN A 794 7.72 -20.83 13.48
N ILE A 795 6.83 -19.88 13.83
CA ILE A 795 6.40 -19.69 15.22
C ILE A 795 5.61 -20.90 15.73
N ILE A 796 4.75 -21.52 14.92
CA ILE A 796 4.04 -22.74 15.29
C ILE A 796 5.04 -23.87 15.57
N ASP A 797 6.03 -24.05 14.69
CA ASP A 797 7.05 -25.09 14.83
C ASP A 797 7.87 -24.91 16.13
N GLU A 798 8.25 -23.67 16.44
CA GLU A 798 8.93 -23.31 17.70
C GLU A 798 8.04 -23.60 18.92
N LEU A 799 6.76 -23.20 18.91
CA LEU A 799 5.83 -23.44 20.02
C LEU A 799 5.52 -24.94 20.22
N LYS A 800 5.52 -25.74 19.15
CA LYS A 800 5.41 -27.19 19.22
C LYS A 800 6.65 -27.81 19.87
N ALA A 801 7.84 -27.36 19.48
CA ALA A 801 9.09 -27.83 20.08
C ALA A 801 9.22 -27.46 21.56
N GLU A 802 8.68 -26.31 21.96
CA GLU A 802 8.68 -25.82 23.35
C GLU A 802 7.54 -26.40 24.21
N GLY A 803 6.56 -27.11 23.62
CA GLY A 803 5.41 -27.72 24.30
C GLY A 803 4.27 -26.76 24.66
N ASP A 804 4.35 -25.51 24.20
CA ASP A 804 3.31 -24.49 24.39
C ASP A 804 2.09 -24.75 23.50
N TRP A 805 2.32 -25.25 22.27
CA TRP A 805 1.24 -25.53 21.32
C TRP A 805 0.28 -26.63 21.81
N GLU A 806 0.79 -27.68 22.48
CA GLU A 806 -0.04 -28.76 23.05
C GLU A 806 -1.09 -28.22 24.04
N LEU A 807 -0.73 -27.17 24.79
CA LEU A 807 -1.67 -26.54 25.70
C LEU A 807 -2.73 -25.72 24.97
N LEU A 808 -2.34 -25.03 23.89
CA LEU A 808 -3.29 -24.32 23.04
C LEU A 808 -4.27 -25.32 22.41
N GLU A 809 -3.77 -26.46 21.90
CA GLU A 809 -4.60 -27.54 21.36
C GLU A 809 -5.58 -28.09 22.41
N LYS A 810 -5.12 -28.31 23.65
CA LYS A 810 -5.96 -28.82 24.76
C LYS A 810 -7.24 -28.01 24.97
N TYR A 811 -7.17 -26.68 24.81
CA TYR A 811 -8.30 -25.78 25.06
C TYR A 811 -9.01 -25.30 23.79
N SER A 812 -8.54 -25.75 22.62
CA SER A 812 -9.14 -25.41 21.35
C SER A 812 -10.20 -26.42 20.93
N GLY A 813 -11.35 -25.94 20.46
CA GLY A 813 -12.35 -26.78 19.80
C GLY A 813 -12.15 -26.88 18.28
N PHE A 814 -11.17 -26.15 17.74
CA PHE A 814 -10.84 -26.16 16.31
C PHE A 814 -9.35 -25.94 16.07
N GLU A 815 -8.75 -26.73 15.19
CA GLU A 815 -7.43 -26.45 14.63
C GLU A 815 -7.50 -26.52 13.11
N PHE A 816 -6.84 -25.58 12.44
CA PHE A 816 -6.75 -25.56 10.99
C PHE A 816 -6.06 -26.82 10.43
N ASN A 817 -6.38 -27.17 9.18
CA ASN A 817 -5.78 -28.32 8.51
C ASN A 817 -5.34 -27.94 7.09
N ASP A 818 -4.05 -28.05 6.80
CA ASP A 818 -3.49 -27.72 5.48
C ASP A 818 -3.81 -28.74 4.39
N ALA A 819 -4.08 -29.99 4.76
CA ALA A 819 -4.58 -30.99 3.83
C ALA A 819 -6.07 -30.79 3.48
N ALA A 820 -6.81 -30.05 4.32
CA ALA A 820 -8.24 -29.79 4.16
C ALA A 820 -8.57 -28.34 4.52
N PRO A 821 -8.07 -27.35 3.75
CA PRO A 821 -8.38 -25.93 3.99
C PRO A 821 -9.89 -25.70 3.89
N LYS A 822 -10.44 -24.83 4.73
CA LYS A 822 -11.88 -24.54 4.67
C LYS A 822 -12.23 -23.78 3.39
N GLY A 823 -13.43 -24.05 2.86
CA GLY A 823 -13.97 -23.39 1.68
C GLY A 823 -14.87 -22.18 1.97
N GLU A 824 -15.28 -21.96 3.22
CA GLU A 824 -16.27 -20.94 3.59
C GLU A 824 -15.88 -20.18 4.86
N ALA A 825 -16.04 -18.86 4.85
CA ALA A 825 -15.81 -18.01 6.01
C ALA A 825 -16.83 -18.25 7.13
N ARG A 826 -16.41 -18.10 8.39
CA ARG A 826 -17.26 -18.06 9.56
C ARG A 826 -17.80 -16.65 9.73
N THR A 827 -19.07 -16.60 10.13
CA THR A 827 -19.79 -15.38 10.51
C THR A 827 -20.44 -15.52 11.89
N GLN A 828 -20.29 -16.70 12.51
CA GLN A 828 -20.81 -17.08 13.81
C GLN A 828 -19.79 -18.01 14.46
N TYR A 829 -19.71 -17.95 15.79
CA TYR A 829 -18.74 -18.68 16.58
C TYR A 829 -19.41 -19.28 17.82
N GLU A 830 -18.95 -20.45 18.21
CA GLU A 830 -19.27 -21.06 19.50
C GLU A 830 -18.29 -20.55 20.55
N ASN A 831 -18.71 -20.54 21.82
CA ASN A 831 -17.87 -20.07 22.94
C ASN A 831 -16.75 -21.08 23.26
N MET A 832 -15.73 -21.09 22.43
CA MET A 832 -14.53 -21.92 22.54
C MET A 832 -13.32 -21.19 21.92
N MET A 833 -12.13 -21.75 22.11
CA MET A 833 -10.94 -21.27 21.41
C MET A 833 -10.84 -21.90 20.02
N TYR A 834 -10.35 -21.13 19.06
CA TYR A 834 -10.07 -21.55 17.69
C TYR A 834 -8.59 -21.30 17.38
N LEU A 835 -7.90 -22.33 16.88
CA LEU A 835 -6.55 -22.20 16.30
C LEU A 835 -6.67 -22.11 14.78
N GLU A 836 -6.60 -20.89 14.27
CA GLU A 836 -6.69 -20.56 12.85
C GLU A 836 -5.34 -20.68 12.16
N ARG A 837 -5.39 -20.91 10.83
CA ARG A 837 -4.19 -20.99 9.98
C ARG A 837 -3.37 -19.71 10.09
N PRO A 838 -2.02 -19.79 10.04
CA PRO A 838 -1.18 -18.61 9.93
C PRO A 838 -1.63 -17.64 8.84
N GLY A 839 -1.73 -16.36 9.19
CA GLY A 839 -2.18 -15.32 8.27
C GLY A 839 -2.92 -14.19 8.97
N CYS A 840 -3.46 -13.25 8.19
CA CYS A 840 -4.06 -12.04 8.73
C CYS A 840 -5.44 -12.27 9.38
N ASN A 841 -6.19 -13.28 8.93
CA ASN A 841 -7.49 -13.69 9.49
C ASN A 841 -8.44 -12.48 9.74
N LEU A 842 -9.08 -12.39 10.92
CA LEU A 842 -9.99 -11.30 11.31
C LEU A 842 -9.37 -9.90 11.27
N CYS A 843 -8.03 -9.75 11.28
CA CYS A 843 -7.38 -8.43 11.18
C CYS A 843 -7.79 -7.69 9.89
N MET A 844 -7.93 -8.43 8.78
CA MET A 844 -8.43 -7.84 7.55
C MET A 844 -9.95 -7.85 7.44
N GLY A 845 -10.62 -8.85 8.02
CA GLY A 845 -12.07 -8.97 7.95
C GLY A 845 -12.60 -9.10 6.52
N ASN A 846 -11.79 -9.61 5.59
CA ASN A 846 -12.16 -9.88 4.19
C ASN A 846 -12.71 -11.30 3.99
N GLN A 847 -12.32 -12.23 4.86
CA GLN A 847 -12.82 -13.60 4.91
C GLN A 847 -13.67 -13.77 6.18
N GLU A 848 -13.03 -14.08 7.31
CA GLU A 848 -13.69 -14.19 8.62
C GLU A 848 -14.32 -12.85 9.06
N LYS A 849 -15.48 -12.93 9.74
CA LYS A 849 -16.22 -11.80 10.29
C LYS A 849 -16.84 -12.16 11.63
N ALA A 850 -16.89 -11.23 12.56
CA ALA A 850 -17.71 -11.34 13.76
C ALA A 850 -19.21 -11.19 13.43
N GLU A 851 -20.09 -11.58 14.36
CA GLU A 851 -21.53 -11.45 14.16
C GLU A 851 -21.95 -9.97 14.23
N LYS A 852 -23.01 -9.60 13.51
CA LYS A 852 -23.45 -8.20 13.44
C LYS A 852 -23.83 -7.67 14.82
N GLY A 853 -23.28 -6.51 15.18
CA GLY A 853 -23.49 -5.87 16.47
C GLY A 853 -22.60 -6.39 17.60
N ASP A 854 -21.67 -7.33 17.33
CA ASP A 854 -20.73 -7.80 18.34
C ASP A 854 -19.80 -6.69 18.87
N THR A 855 -19.45 -6.82 20.15
CA THR A 855 -18.30 -6.13 20.74
C THR A 855 -17.08 -7.03 20.63
N VAL A 856 -16.18 -6.72 19.70
CA VAL A 856 -14.94 -7.45 19.45
C VAL A 856 -13.80 -6.81 20.23
N LEU A 857 -12.96 -7.60 20.90
CA LEU A 857 -11.71 -7.16 21.50
C LEU A 857 -10.54 -7.89 20.84
N ALA A 858 -9.61 -7.15 20.22
CA ALA A 858 -8.61 -7.72 19.34
C ALA A 858 -7.19 -7.20 19.57
N THR A 859 -6.18 -8.01 19.24
CA THR A 859 -4.78 -7.57 19.15
C THR A 859 -4.42 -7.01 17.77
N SER A 860 -5.39 -6.90 16.86
CA SER A 860 -5.22 -6.35 15.52
C SER A 860 -4.91 -4.84 15.54
N THR A 861 -4.82 -4.21 14.36
CA THR A 861 -4.39 -2.81 14.23
C THR A 861 -5.54 -1.82 14.03
N ARG A 862 -6.74 -2.27 13.62
CA ARG A 862 -7.80 -1.37 13.14
C ARG A 862 -9.16 -1.59 13.78
N LEU A 863 -9.84 -0.48 14.02
CA LEU A 863 -11.16 -0.39 14.67
C LEU A 863 -12.25 0.23 13.77
N PHE A 864 -12.01 0.37 12.46
CA PHE A 864 -12.93 1.03 11.54
C PHE A 864 -14.30 0.34 11.44
N GLN A 865 -15.35 1.14 11.19
CA GLN A 865 -16.71 0.64 10.99
C GLN A 865 -16.77 -0.42 9.89
N GLY A 866 -17.46 -1.54 10.15
CA GLY A 866 -17.64 -2.61 9.17
C GLY A 866 -16.40 -3.47 8.90
N ARG A 867 -15.25 -3.17 9.52
CA ARG A 867 -13.98 -3.87 9.26
C ARG A 867 -14.03 -5.32 9.73
N VAL A 868 -14.15 -5.55 11.02
CA VAL A 868 -14.27 -6.90 11.62
C VAL A 868 -15.72 -7.25 11.89
N VAL A 869 -16.52 -6.24 12.22
CA VAL A 869 -17.92 -6.37 12.63
C VAL A 869 -18.77 -5.28 11.96
N GLU A 870 -19.96 -5.67 11.51
CA GLU A 870 -20.96 -4.75 10.95
C GLU A 870 -22.00 -4.38 12.02
N ASP A 871 -22.74 -3.29 11.77
CA ASP A 871 -23.88 -2.93 12.60
C ASP A 871 -25.03 -3.94 12.45
N SER A 872 -25.74 -4.18 13.55
CA SER A 872 -27.05 -4.85 13.55
C SER A 872 -28.18 -3.81 13.61
N GLU A 873 -29.43 -4.24 13.46
CA GLU A 873 -30.59 -3.36 13.63
C GLU A 873 -30.70 -2.74 15.04
N ARG A 874 -30.07 -3.35 16.05
CA ARG A 874 -30.26 -2.99 17.47
C ARG A 874 -29.00 -2.50 18.18
N LYS A 875 -27.81 -2.76 17.63
CA LYS A 875 -26.51 -2.46 18.24
C LYS A 875 -25.47 -2.21 17.15
N LYS A 876 -24.69 -1.14 17.33
CA LYS A 876 -23.52 -0.86 16.49
C LYS A 876 -22.45 -1.91 16.73
N GLY A 877 -21.85 -2.40 15.66
CA GLY A 877 -20.65 -3.22 15.75
C GLY A 877 -19.48 -2.38 16.24
N GLU A 878 -18.71 -2.89 17.19
CA GLU A 878 -17.53 -2.19 17.70
C GLU A 878 -16.34 -3.16 17.83
N SER A 879 -15.16 -2.70 17.42
CA SER A 879 -13.90 -3.44 17.53
C SER A 879 -12.93 -2.61 18.35
N LEU A 880 -12.62 -3.07 19.56
CA LEU A 880 -11.66 -2.45 20.47
C LEU A 880 -10.31 -3.13 20.33
N LEU A 881 -9.22 -2.38 20.52
CA LEU A 881 -7.86 -2.92 20.40
C LEU A 881 -7.17 -2.93 21.76
N ALA A 882 -6.60 -4.07 22.15
CA ALA A 882 -5.95 -4.26 23.45
C ALA A 882 -4.73 -5.19 23.37
N SER A 883 -3.97 -5.27 24.46
CA SER A 883 -2.88 -6.24 24.62
C SER A 883 -3.39 -7.68 24.73
N THR A 884 -2.53 -8.64 24.39
CA THR A 884 -2.85 -10.08 24.39
C THR A 884 -3.49 -10.54 25.71
N PRO A 885 -2.98 -10.17 26.91
CA PRO A 885 -3.58 -10.65 28.14
C PRO A 885 -5.00 -10.13 28.38
N VAL A 886 -5.27 -8.86 28.04
CA VAL A 886 -6.61 -8.28 28.18
C VAL A 886 -7.61 -8.99 27.26
N VAL A 887 -7.21 -9.30 26.02
CA VAL A 887 -8.07 -10.03 25.06
C VAL A 887 -8.43 -11.43 25.57
N VAL A 888 -7.43 -12.20 25.99
CA VAL A 888 -7.62 -13.59 26.46
C VAL A 888 -8.52 -13.61 27.69
N LEU A 889 -8.23 -12.78 28.70
CA LEU A 889 -9.02 -12.72 29.92
C LEU A 889 -10.46 -12.29 29.63
N SER A 890 -10.65 -11.33 28.72
CA SER A 890 -11.99 -10.86 28.35
C SER A 890 -12.81 -11.93 27.64
N ALA A 891 -12.21 -12.79 26.81
CA ALA A 891 -12.91 -13.89 26.16
C ALA A 891 -13.32 -14.98 27.17
N VAL A 892 -12.46 -15.28 28.13
CA VAL A 892 -12.77 -16.20 29.24
C VAL A 892 -13.91 -15.66 30.10
N MET A 893 -13.96 -14.35 30.35
CA MET A 893 -14.96 -13.74 31.23
C MET A 893 -16.24 -13.25 30.53
N GLY A 894 -16.20 -13.06 29.21
CA GLY A 894 -17.30 -12.48 28.41
C GLY A 894 -17.47 -10.97 28.62
N ARG A 895 -16.49 -10.33 29.23
CA ARG A 895 -16.47 -8.90 29.57
C ARG A 895 -15.04 -8.41 29.77
N ILE A 896 -14.81 -7.11 29.63
CA ILE A 896 -13.53 -6.47 29.99
C ILE A 896 -13.27 -6.68 31.49
N PRO A 897 -12.07 -7.13 31.90
CA PRO A 897 -11.74 -7.40 33.30
C PRO A 897 -11.52 -6.11 34.10
N SER A 898 -11.62 -6.21 35.43
CA SER A 898 -11.08 -5.20 36.35
C SER A 898 -9.56 -5.29 36.45
N ILE A 899 -8.92 -4.23 36.96
CA ILE A 899 -7.47 -4.19 37.15
C ILE A 899 -6.95 -5.28 38.09
N ASP A 900 -7.70 -5.63 39.13
CA ASP A 900 -7.31 -6.67 40.10
C ASP A 900 -7.41 -8.07 39.49
N GLU A 901 -8.48 -8.35 38.74
CA GLU A 901 -8.64 -9.60 37.98
C GLU A 901 -7.50 -9.75 36.96
N TYR A 902 -7.16 -8.66 36.26
CA TYR A 902 -6.06 -8.62 35.30
C TYR A 902 -4.71 -8.94 35.96
N LYS A 903 -4.33 -8.24 37.04
CA LYS A 903 -3.06 -8.46 37.75
C LYS A 903 -2.92 -9.90 38.25
N THR A 904 -4.02 -10.48 38.75
CA THR A 904 -4.06 -11.87 39.22
C THR A 904 -3.86 -12.86 38.07
N ALA A 905 -4.40 -12.57 36.87
CA ALA A 905 -4.28 -13.44 35.72
C ALA A 905 -2.87 -13.46 35.11
N VAL A 906 -2.17 -12.32 35.14
CA VAL A 906 -0.83 -12.16 34.56
C VAL A 906 0.32 -12.44 35.55
N GLU A 907 0.01 -12.80 36.79
CA GLU A 907 1.03 -13.10 37.80
C GLU A 907 1.98 -14.21 37.32
N GLY A 908 3.29 -13.90 37.32
CA GLY A 908 4.35 -14.84 36.94
C GLY A 908 4.46 -15.10 35.43
N ILE A 909 3.75 -14.35 34.58
CA ILE A 909 3.87 -14.40 33.13
C ILE A 909 4.99 -13.45 32.68
N ASP A 910 5.84 -13.92 31.77
CA ASP A 910 6.86 -13.10 31.12
C ASP A 910 6.20 -12.27 30.01
N LEU A 911 5.70 -11.09 30.38
CA LEU A 911 5.09 -10.12 29.45
C LEU A 911 6.17 -9.43 28.61
N THR A 912 5.78 -8.83 27.49
CA THR A 912 6.73 -8.06 26.69
C THR A 912 7.11 -6.77 27.44
N THR A 913 8.26 -6.76 28.10
CA THR A 913 8.76 -5.59 28.84
C THR A 913 9.66 -4.70 28.01
N PHE A 914 9.68 -3.40 28.30
CA PHE A 914 10.57 -2.42 27.69
C PHE A 914 11.31 -1.61 28.74
N VAL A 915 12.61 -1.39 28.50
CA VAL A 915 13.47 -0.52 29.29
C VAL A 915 14.08 0.55 28.39
N PRO A 916 13.92 1.86 28.69
CA PRO A 916 14.53 2.91 27.91
C PRO A 916 16.07 2.80 27.85
N PRO A 917 16.71 3.17 26.72
CA PRO A 917 18.17 3.25 26.63
C PRO A 917 18.78 4.16 27.72
N ILE A 918 19.89 3.73 28.33
CA ILE A 918 20.56 4.49 29.39
C ILE A 918 21.27 5.74 28.83
N LYS A 919 21.72 5.67 27.57
CA LYS A 919 22.39 6.76 26.87
C LYS A 919 21.54 7.25 25.72
N GLU A 920 21.68 8.52 25.38
CA GLU A 920 21.10 9.03 24.14
C GLU A 920 21.72 8.31 22.94
N LEU A 921 20.86 7.76 22.08
CA LEU A 921 21.26 7.09 20.84
C LEU A 921 21.47 8.12 19.74
N VAL A 922 22.54 8.91 19.88
CA VAL A 922 22.95 9.96 18.93
C VAL A 922 24.44 9.84 18.60
N ALA A 923 24.79 10.18 17.36
CA ALA A 923 26.18 10.34 16.97
C ALA A 923 26.73 11.65 17.56
N VAL A 924 27.79 11.55 18.37
CA VAL A 924 28.56 12.71 18.83
C VAL A 924 29.58 13.03 17.73
N GLY A 925 29.47 14.21 17.14
CA GLY A 925 30.28 14.61 15.98
C GLY A 925 31.78 14.45 16.22
N HIS A 926 32.49 14.01 15.18
CA HIS A 926 33.94 14.12 15.06
C HIS A 926 34.36 15.48 14.53
#